data_AF-A0A7X9AZX3-F1
#
_entry.id   AF-A0A7X9AZX3-F1
#
_cell.length_a   1.000
_cell.length_b   1.000
_cell.length_c   1.000
_cell.angle_alpha   90.00
_cell.angle_beta   90.00
_cell.angle_gamma   90.00
#
_symmetry.space_group_name_H-M   'P 1'
#
loop_
_entity.id
_entity.type
_entity.pdbx_description
1 polymer ?
#
loop_
_entity_poly.entity_id
_entity_poly.type
_entity_poly.pdbx_seq_one_letter_code
_entity_poly.pdbx_strand_id
1 'polypeptide(L)'
;MSEPFFPRIISGQLDRYQLSNELPPLELSSGCILRRFSALDQVSNETVLLEVLPAPYALELLRLLRQNMSGLTSRLERPLLYCWGLPAFIHEVWEIDAAASAATGLSIGDSPLVYALSDPVCLVNMLANGDSEACTELYRKQLPRFCEQLAEAQRQGLAHGALSEHTLWLDAQGALRASDFMLAHQLEQLCQGQDINALQSPSQHDDLLALKKLALRILPLTSLQKQQGDMEALQNADALLQLGQILSSAVRENIVAPSLEIGDNRPKSAQKEPVRKPKHRHFAVTLALLCILLAVLLGQQLWQKRDLLQQFGSSTLQEDAAPPQLLTSKMWQNLSDTFAMRFTLSQTLEQSGPLGLTLLGQLQRLELVWEEQALRFYEQLGKQHYKLLEEIPWTKSPEVGTQYAIVKTPASLAVYQDGVLLLDAALKTQSWRNLKWQNDPRLETAPRLTYQKIGNLYFADDFMHAEGALGEWQVQSGSWALHELQTPVRSANPFSFIGKGDNAEASCGHWFWRNYQVSCAMQALQAPSFGLRICSDEHQNSYRLVFELADENAAVANLRLLKQSKEGEHLLTECSVPNPTGQWIELALSNNEGRLTAFIDRHAVLNYVDKAPLLGGKLSLLSSGAQGVVFDDVLVIPTQRLQLDQESLQNKNDLLFTENMLKDAGTVLHSLTLHQPELVEAELRLQLSVAMLKDKNWELALQHRTQRELLLKLQQNNATNNLQAEVILRKLGKETILSQGELPLQNKTDPMELSFLVQGNEAKALCDGKTLVFVNELPEQEAGYAVLRQSSQAQEKPEWPKLSYAPAPALKPILDRVAMFTHEVSMRSWNNPVMEWRKQGENYWQQSDLWQDFQASMNIQSLMKGTNQPAWGLLMANSSLKYQLKLMYETSKKQLELTVPGQDKLNLQLNEPPENIALQKSADRLLARLNGRLLWNLPMPEELSGLCLLGRAGHGNSEDWANAVNVLGEGVKSYSFQEAPCDWLAAAGNWEVTNRWQCDPRWSFFSGQNLDGVACLWNKLPQGENLSVDFFVGPKMDTGRGKKYEYAGDYALVLCADGQNINSGYSFIFGGWDNRGSQIVRRNSIVKENRDIKVTRSSAIHRQWFHMKIRKENSRLSFWVDGKLVAELDDPEPLKDRYFGIWTWKSEIMVAQLRISSQKHENAGAVLRRSKGLPATPYDE
;
A
#
# COMPACT_ATOMS: atom_id res chain seq x y z
N MET A 1 -0.02 8.21 55.16
CA MET A 1 -0.50 6.82 54.96
C MET A 1 -1.58 6.90 53.88
N SER A 2 -1.52 6.18 52.77
CA SER A 2 -0.44 5.33 52.22
C SER A 2 -0.56 5.33 50.70
N GLU A 3 0.55 5.29 49.99
CA GLU A 3 0.59 5.40 48.52
C GLU A 3 0.15 4.11 47.81
N PRO A 4 -0.48 4.23 46.63
CA PRO A 4 -0.31 3.29 45.54
C PRO A 4 0.63 3.90 44.47
N PHE A 5 1.75 3.24 44.19
CA PHE A 5 2.70 3.68 43.16
C PHE A 5 2.12 3.49 41.75
N PHE A 6 2.06 4.57 40.96
CA PHE A 6 1.96 4.47 39.50
C PHE A 6 3.36 4.22 38.92
N PRO A 7 3.57 3.18 38.09
CA PRO A 7 4.83 3.01 37.38
C PRO A 7 5.01 4.10 36.31
N ARG A 8 6.25 4.55 36.11
CA ARG A 8 6.60 5.50 35.05
C ARG A 8 6.49 4.84 33.69
N ILE A 9 5.98 5.56 32.69
CA ILE A 9 6.14 5.19 31.29
C ILE A 9 7.62 5.42 30.91
N ILE A 10 8.28 4.35 30.47
CA ILE A 10 9.71 4.33 30.10
C ILE A 10 9.81 4.08 28.59
N SER A 11 10.66 4.82 27.88
CA SER A 11 10.71 4.78 26.42
C SER A 11 11.84 3.92 25.85
N GLY A 12 11.56 3.15 24.81
CA GLY A 12 12.41 3.13 23.62
C GLY A 12 13.50 2.07 23.56
N GLN A 13 13.26 0.89 24.15
CA GLN A 13 13.99 -0.35 23.80
C GLN A 13 13.31 -1.61 24.38
N LEU A 14 12.65 -1.48 25.54
CA LEU A 14 11.84 -2.56 26.14
C LEU A 14 10.52 -2.82 25.39
N ASP A 15 10.05 -1.88 24.57
CA ASP A 15 8.77 -1.99 23.86
C ASP A 15 8.72 -3.17 22.87
N ARG A 16 9.87 -3.65 22.36
CA ARG A 16 9.91 -4.89 21.57
C ARG A 16 9.54 -6.12 22.41
N TYR A 17 9.91 -6.18 23.68
CA TYR A 17 9.76 -7.37 24.51
C TYR A 17 8.91 -7.07 25.73
N GLN A 18 7.60 -7.18 25.59
CA GLN A 18 6.64 -6.97 26.67
C GLN A 18 6.79 -8.09 27.71
N LEU A 19 7.51 -7.78 28.80
CA LEU A 19 7.72 -8.66 29.94
C LEU A 19 6.38 -9.22 30.44
N SER A 20 6.21 -10.54 30.36
CA SER A 20 4.97 -11.23 30.72
C SER A 20 5.04 -11.80 32.13
N ASN A 21 6.21 -12.26 32.60
CA ASN A 21 6.51 -12.58 34.01
C ASN A 21 8.02 -12.46 34.29
N GLU A 22 8.39 -12.06 35.51
CA GLU A 22 9.71 -12.39 36.05
C GLU A 22 9.73 -13.87 36.46
N LEU A 23 10.74 -14.60 35.99
CA LEU A 23 10.95 -16.01 36.29
C LEU A 23 11.96 -16.15 37.44
N PRO A 24 11.95 -17.27 38.19
CA PRO A 24 12.88 -17.46 39.30
C PRO A 24 14.34 -17.24 38.84
N PRO A 25 15.08 -16.30 39.45
CA PRO A 25 16.46 -16.04 39.08
C PRO A 25 17.32 -17.27 39.36
N LEU A 26 18.34 -17.49 38.53
CA LEU A 26 19.27 -18.60 38.66
C LEU A 26 20.59 -18.07 39.25
N GLU A 27 20.86 -18.41 40.51
CA GLU A 27 22.13 -18.07 41.15
C GLU A 27 23.23 -18.95 40.56
N LEU A 28 24.08 -18.34 39.72
CA LEU A 28 25.18 -19.02 39.04
C LEU A 28 26.37 -19.23 39.99
N SER A 29 26.55 -18.32 40.96
CA SER A 29 27.53 -18.42 42.04
C SER A 29 27.26 -17.39 43.14
N SER A 30 28.04 -17.43 44.23
CA SER A 30 27.94 -16.46 45.33
C SER A 30 28.24 -15.03 44.85
N GLY A 31 27.19 -14.26 44.54
CA GLY A 31 27.28 -12.91 43.97
C GLY A 31 27.13 -12.83 42.44
N CYS A 32 26.84 -13.94 41.75
CA CYS A 32 26.49 -13.95 40.32
C CYS A 32 25.08 -14.54 40.12
N ILE A 33 24.11 -13.71 39.75
CA ILE A 33 22.71 -14.11 39.60
C ILE A 33 22.24 -13.79 38.18
N LEU A 34 21.88 -14.82 37.43
CA LEU A 34 21.23 -14.71 36.13
C LEU A 34 19.74 -14.40 36.35
N ARG A 35 19.32 -13.17 36.07
CA ARG A 35 17.89 -12.80 36.15
C ARG A 35 17.19 -13.21 34.86
N ARG A 36 15.97 -13.74 34.98
CA ARG A 36 15.26 -14.39 33.88
C ARG A 36 13.83 -13.88 33.79
N PHE A 37 13.33 -13.70 32.57
CA PHE A 37 12.00 -13.16 32.32
C PHE A 37 11.39 -13.85 31.10
N SER A 38 10.10 -14.17 31.15
CA SER A 38 9.35 -14.42 29.92
C SER A 38 8.88 -13.08 29.36
N ALA A 39 8.92 -12.92 28.04
CA ALA A 39 8.39 -11.74 27.35
C ALA A 39 7.66 -12.13 26.08
N LEU A 40 6.69 -11.33 25.67
CA LEU A 40 6.11 -11.38 24.33
C LEU A 40 6.95 -10.45 23.43
N ASP A 41 7.58 -11.00 22.40
CA ASP A 41 8.21 -10.20 21.35
C ASP A 41 7.10 -9.59 20.47
N GLN A 42 6.82 -8.29 20.64
CA GLN A 42 5.78 -7.58 19.90
C GLN A 42 6.05 -7.49 18.39
N VAL A 43 7.25 -7.85 17.91
CA VAL A 43 7.58 -7.86 16.47
C VAL A 43 7.29 -9.23 15.82
N SER A 44 7.56 -10.34 16.51
CA SER A 44 7.23 -11.69 16.01
C SER A 44 5.88 -12.22 16.52
N ASN A 45 5.36 -11.63 17.59
CA ASN A 45 4.24 -12.08 18.42
C ASN A 45 4.46 -13.47 19.07
N GLU A 46 5.72 -13.89 19.23
CA GLU A 46 6.10 -15.13 19.94
C GLU A 46 6.52 -14.86 21.40
N THR A 47 6.37 -15.87 22.27
CA THR A 47 6.88 -15.79 23.66
C THR A 47 8.35 -16.21 23.70
N VAL A 48 9.21 -15.31 24.16
CA VAL A 48 10.66 -15.51 24.28
C VAL A 48 11.11 -15.56 25.73
N LEU A 49 12.29 -16.14 25.95
CA LEU A 49 13.04 -16.09 27.21
C LEU A 49 14.13 -15.02 27.12
N LEU A 50 14.16 -14.11 28.09
CA LEU A 50 15.22 -13.12 28.28
C LEU A 50 16.03 -13.48 29.52
N GLU A 51 17.36 -13.54 29.40
CA GLU A 51 18.26 -13.81 30.52
C GLU A 51 19.34 -12.74 30.63
N VAL A 52 19.68 -12.29 31.85
CA VAL A 52 20.53 -11.12 32.09
C VAL A 52 21.68 -11.46 33.02
N LEU A 53 22.91 -11.25 32.54
CA LEU A 53 24.17 -11.57 33.24
C LEU A 53 24.80 -10.35 33.94
N PRO A 54 25.41 -10.53 35.13
CA PRO A 54 26.15 -9.47 35.82
C PRO A 54 27.34 -8.90 35.02
N ALA A 55 27.48 -7.57 35.09
CA ALA A 55 28.43 -6.75 34.34
C ALA A 55 29.87 -7.28 34.16
N PRO A 56 30.56 -7.84 35.19
CA PRO A 56 31.96 -8.27 35.02
C PRO A 56 32.13 -9.38 33.97
N TYR A 57 31.19 -10.33 33.94
CA TYR A 57 31.26 -11.50 33.06
C TYR A 57 30.80 -11.17 31.64
N ALA A 58 29.79 -10.30 31.51
CA ALA A 58 29.31 -9.82 30.22
C ALA A 58 30.42 -9.14 29.39
N LEU A 59 31.25 -8.31 30.04
CA LEU A 59 32.31 -7.56 29.38
C LEU A 59 33.42 -8.46 28.78
N GLU A 60 33.74 -9.56 29.44
CA GLU A 60 34.78 -10.51 29.01
C GLU A 60 34.27 -11.48 27.93
N LEU A 61 33.03 -11.97 28.06
CA LEU A 61 32.35 -12.73 27.00
C LEU A 61 32.22 -11.90 25.71
N LEU A 62 31.80 -10.62 25.81
CA LEU A 62 31.75 -9.69 24.67
C LEU A 62 33.13 -9.47 24.04
N ARG A 63 34.21 -9.50 24.82
CA ARG A 63 35.58 -9.37 24.31
C ARG A 63 36.02 -10.61 23.53
N LEU A 64 35.75 -11.81 24.04
CA LEU A 64 36.04 -13.08 23.35
C LEU A 64 35.21 -13.25 22.08
N LEU A 65 33.91 -12.93 22.12
CA LEU A 65 33.04 -12.93 20.94
C LEU A 65 33.54 -11.95 19.86
N ARG A 66 33.92 -10.73 20.22
CA ARG A 66 34.51 -9.76 19.27
C ARG A 66 35.82 -10.27 18.66
N GLN A 67 36.66 -10.98 19.42
CA GLN A 67 37.92 -11.54 18.92
C GLN A 67 37.72 -12.72 17.96
N ASN A 68 36.79 -13.63 18.24
CA ASN A 68 36.50 -14.75 17.33
C ASN A 68 35.72 -14.30 16.08
N MET A 69 34.70 -13.44 16.22
CA MET A 69 33.86 -13.01 15.10
C MET A 69 34.64 -12.16 14.08
N SER A 70 35.57 -11.31 14.51
CA SER A 70 36.42 -10.54 13.57
C SER A 70 37.35 -11.42 12.73
N GLY A 71 37.74 -12.60 13.24
CA GLY A 71 38.46 -13.63 12.49
C GLY A 71 37.58 -14.41 11.48
N LEU A 72 36.25 -14.37 11.63
CA LEU A 72 35.28 -15.00 10.73
C LEU A 72 34.77 -14.03 9.65
N THR A 73 34.50 -12.76 9.99
CA THR A 73 34.03 -11.74 9.04
C THR A 73 35.04 -11.38 7.95
N SER A 74 36.31 -11.80 8.10
CA SER A 74 37.37 -11.64 7.10
C SER A 74 37.51 -12.84 6.15
N ARG A 75 36.66 -13.87 6.27
CA ARG A 75 36.78 -15.15 5.53
C ARG A 75 35.49 -15.65 4.88
N LEU A 76 34.37 -14.94 5.05
CA LEU A 76 33.06 -15.31 4.51
C LEU A 76 32.48 -14.17 3.67
N GLU A 77 31.93 -14.49 2.50
CA GLU A 77 31.28 -13.50 1.65
C GLU A 77 29.94 -13.04 2.26
N ARG A 78 29.63 -11.75 2.11
CA ARG A 78 28.45 -11.11 2.73
C ARG A 78 27.08 -11.76 2.46
N PRO A 79 26.79 -12.41 1.30
CA PRO A 79 25.48 -13.03 1.07
C PRO A 79 25.15 -14.17 2.06
N LEU A 80 26.12 -15.00 2.43
CA LEU A 80 25.92 -16.16 3.30
C LEU A 80 25.44 -15.77 4.72
N LEU A 81 25.82 -14.57 5.19
CA LEU A 81 25.39 -14.07 6.49
C LEU A 81 23.87 -13.77 6.53
N TYR A 82 23.27 -13.31 5.42
CA TYR A 82 21.82 -13.06 5.37
C TYR A 82 21.00 -14.35 5.48
N CYS A 83 21.51 -15.45 4.92
CA CYS A 83 20.83 -16.75 4.89
C CYS A 83 20.66 -17.40 6.27
N TRP A 84 21.39 -16.92 7.29
CA TRP A 84 21.35 -17.48 8.66
C TRP A 84 20.70 -16.53 9.68
N GLY A 85 20.21 -15.35 9.28
CA GLY A 85 19.57 -14.37 10.19
C GLY A 85 20.52 -13.66 11.18
N LEU A 86 21.80 -14.08 11.26
CA LEU A 86 22.78 -13.51 12.20
C LEU A 86 23.00 -11.98 12.13
N PRO A 87 22.90 -11.26 11.00
CA PRO A 87 23.18 -9.82 10.96
C PRO A 87 22.36 -8.98 11.95
N ALA A 88 21.07 -9.31 12.11
CA ALA A 88 20.21 -8.65 13.10
C ALA A 88 20.67 -8.99 14.53
N PHE A 89 20.85 -10.28 14.82
CA PHE A 89 21.20 -10.77 16.14
C PHE A 89 22.58 -10.27 16.63
N ILE A 90 23.56 -10.15 15.72
CA ILE A 90 24.89 -9.61 16.02
C ILE A 90 24.82 -8.11 16.34
N HIS A 91 24.01 -7.33 15.61
CA HIS A 91 23.86 -5.89 15.86
C HIS A 91 23.04 -5.59 17.13
N GLU A 92 22.02 -6.39 17.45
CA GLU A 92 21.20 -6.17 18.66
C GLU A 92 22.04 -6.30 19.96
N VAL A 93 23.05 -7.16 19.99
CA VAL A 93 24.01 -7.32 21.11
C VAL A 93 25.00 -6.14 21.23
N TRP A 94 25.07 -5.23 20.24
CA TRP A 94 26.09 -4.17 20.19
C TRP A 94 25.60 -2.75 20.57
N GLU A 95 24.29 -2.51 20.70
CA GLU A 95 23.71 -1.16 20.86
C GLU A 95 23.02 -0.84 22.22
N ILE A 96 23.02 -1.77 23.19
CA ILE A 96 22.41 -1.53 24.50
C ILE A 96 23.43 -0.91 25.47
N ASP A 97 23.51 0.43 25.50
CA ASP A 97 24.31 1.16 26.50
C ASP A 97 23.77 2.58 26.82
N ALA A 98 24.15 3.11 27.97
CA ALA A 98 23.84 4.43 28.55
C ALA A 98 22.34 4.74 28.79
N ALA A 99 21.50 4.79 27.75
CA ALA A 99 20.14 5.31 27.85
C ALA A 99 19.21 4.45 28.73
N ALA A 100 19.28 3.12 28.58
CA ALA A 100 18.46 2.18 29.35
C ALA A 100 18.74 2.22 30.86
N SER A 101 20.01 2.43 31.26
CA SER A 101 20.43 2.49 32.66
C SER A 101 19.85 3.72 33.38
N ALA A 102 19.83 4.88 32.71
CA ALA A 102 19.30 6.13 33.26
C ALA A 102 17.77 6.12 33.47
N ALA A 103 17.01 5.40 32.62
CA ALA A 103 15.55 5.41 32.66
C ALA A 103 14.95 4.35 33.60
N THR A 104 15.62 3.22 33.80
CA THR A 104 15.12 2.07 34.58
C THR A 104 15.59 2.06 36.04
N GLY A 105 16.68 2.76 36.36
CA GLY A 105 17.33 2.67 37.68
C GLY A 105 18.27 1.46 37.85
N LEU A 106 18.42 0.62 36.82
CA LEU A 106 19.43 -0.44 36.78
C LEU A 106 20.80 0.17 36.47
N SER A 107 21.58 0.45 37.51
CA SER A 107 22.88 1.10 37.38
C SER A 107 24.02 0.13 37.07
N ILE A 108 24.72 0.36 35.95
CA ILE A 108 26.03 -0.22 35.58
C ILE A 108 26.01 -1.70 35.12
N GLY A 109 25.88 -1.88 33.80
CA GLY A 109 26.74 -2.80 33.04
C GLY A 109 26.21 -4.18 32.60
N ASP A 110 25.01 -4.58 33.01
CA ASP A 110 24.46 -5.89 32.67
C ASP A 110 24.01 -5.99 31.19
N SER A 111 24.19 -7.16 30.57
CA SER A 111 23.84 -7.41 29.15
C SER A 111 22.83 -8.55 29.00
N PRO A 112 21.80 -8.40 28.14
CA PRO A 112 20.79 -9.44 27.92
C PRO A 112 21.20 -10.46 26.85
N LEU A 113 20.72 -11.69 27.03
CA LEU A 113 20.72 -12.80 26.08
C LEU A 113 19.27 -13.18 25.74
N VAL A 114 19.05 -13.63 24.50
CA VAL A 114 17.73 -13.94 23.92
C VAL A 114 17.82 -15.26 23.16
N TYR A 115 16.78 -16.10 23.20
CA TYR A 115 16.72 -17.36 22.46
C TYR A 115 15.34 -17.58 21.83
N ALA A 116 15.31 -18.15 20.61
CA ALA A 116 14.10 -18.55 19.89
C ALA A 116 13.97 -20.10 19.85
N LEU A 117 12.74 -20.64 19.87
CA LEU A 117 12.46 -22.05 20.20
C LEU A 117 11.30 -22.66 19.37
N SER A 118 11.28 -22.48 18.04
CA SER A 118 10.02 -22.62 17.26
C SER A 118 10.03 -23.25 15.83
N ASP A 119 11.06 -24.00 15.36
CA ASP A 119 10.89 -24.80 14.10
C ASP A 119 11.76 -26.08 13.96
N PRO A 120 11.19 -27.30 14.09
CA PRO A 120 11.88 -28.56 13.81
C PRO A 120 12.19 -28.84 12.32
N VAL A 121 11.53 -28.17 11.36
CA VAL A 121 11.70 -28.42 9.92
C VAL A 121 13.05 -27.88 9.42
N CYS A 122 13.57 -26.82 10.06
CA CYS A 122 14.89 -26.27 9.76
C CYS A 122 16.01 -27.32 9.93
N LEU A 123 15.86 -28.22 10.91
CA LEU A 123 16.79 -29.32 11.20
C LEU A 123 16.96 -30.27 10.00
N VAL A 124 15.91 -30.48 9.20
CA VAL A 124 15.94 -31.43 8.06
C VAL A 124 16.70 -30.84 6.87
N ASN A 125 16.50 -29.56 6.57
CA ASN A 125 17.18 -28.89 5.46
C ASN A 125 18.67 -28.65 5.73
N MET A 126 19.09 -28.57 7.00
CA MET A 126 20.50 -28.52 7.40
C MET A 126 21.29 -29.82 7.09
N LEU A 127 20.63 -30.94 6.85
CA LEU A 127 21.30 -32.24 6.61
C LEU A 127 21.93 -32.38 5.21
N ALA A 128 21.70 -31.42 4.30
CA ALA A 128 21.90 -31.63 2.86
C ALA A 128 23.33 -31.34 2.34
N ASN A 129 23.98 -30.25 2.76
CA ASN A 129 25.24 -29.77 2.18
C ASN A 129 26.14 -29.16 3.25
N GLY A 130 27.41 -29.58 3.34
CA GLY A 130 28.34 -29.10 4.37
C GLY A 130 29.81 -29.13 3.95
N ASP A 131 30.59 -28.20 4.52
CA ASP A 131 32.05 -28.11 4.37
C ASP A 131 32.75 -28.57 5.67
N SER A 132 33.82 -29.35 5.50
CA SER A 132 34.51 -30.06 6.58
C SER A 132 35.63 -29.24 7.24
N GLU A 133 36.16 -28.21 6.59
CA GLU A 133 37.39 -27.55 7.06
C GLU A 133 37.11 -26.57 8.22
N ALA A 134 36.03 -25.80 8.14
CA ALA A 134 35.59 -24.88 9.19
C ALA A 134 35.29 -25.58 10.53
N CYS A 135 34.61 -26.73 10.49
CA CYS A 135 34.33 -27.55 11.67
C CYS A 135 35.62 -27.99 12.38
N THR A 136 36.65 -28.37 11.61
CA THR A 136 37.89 -28.93 12.16
C THR A 136 38.67 -27.89 12.98
N GLU A 137 38.65 -26.62 12.59
CA GLU A 137 39.30 -25.54 13.34
C GLU A 137 38.59 -25.22 14.66
N LEU A 138 37.24 -25.24 14.66
CA LEU A 138 36.42 -25.03 15.84
C LEU A 138 36.69 -26.12 16.90
N TYR A 139 36.56 -27.39 16.53
CA TYR A 139 36.69 -28.52 17.44
C TYR A 139 38.13 -28.75 17.94
N ARG A 140 39.17 -28.48 17.13
CA ARG A 140 40.56 -28.75 17.54
C ARG A 140 41.31 -27.60 18.21
N LYS A 141 40.87 -26.35 18.08
CA LYS A 141 41.60 -25.18 18.63
C LYS A 141 40.76 -24.25 19.49
N GLN A 142 39.48 -24.06 19.18
CA GLN A 142 38.64 -23.09 19.89
C GLN A 142 37.92 -23.76 21.07
N LEU A 143 37.34 -24.95 20.86
CA LEU A 143 36.60 -25.66 21.89
C LEU A 143 37.43 -26.08 23.13
N PRO A 144 38.68 -26.58 23.01
CA PRO A 144 39.50 -26.91 24.19
C PRO A 144 39.78 -25.70 25.08
N ARG A 145 40.04 -24.54 24.45
CA ARG A 145 40.35 -23.27 25.13
C ARG A 145 39.13 -22.67 25.84
N PHE A 146 37.94 -22.91 25.30
CA PHE A 146 36.66 -22.61 25.96
C PHE A 146 36.42 -23.52 27.18
N CYS A 147 36.79 -24.81 27.06
CA CYS A 147 36.72 -25.76 28.18
C CYS A 147 37.71 -25.43 29.31
N GLU A 148 38.93 -24.96 29.01
CA GLU A 148 39.88 -24.45 30.01
C GLU A 148 39.27 -23.31 30.84
N GLN A 149 38.60 -22.35 30.18
CA GLN A 149 37.99 -21.19 30.84
C GLN A 149 36.76 -21.59 31.68
N LEU A 150 35.93 -22.54 31.22
CA LEU A 150 34.88 -23.12 32.06
C LEU A 150 35.44 -23.87 33.27
N ALA A 151 36.49 -24.69 33.10
CA ALA A 151 37.09 -25.45 34.19
C ALA A 151 37.78 -24.55 35.23
N GLU A 152 38.33 -23.41 34.81
CA GLU A 152 38.86 -22.38 35.73
C GLU A 152 37.73 -21.71 36.52
N ALA A 153 36.66 -21.25 35.86
CA ALA A 153 35.48 -20.69 36.53
C ALA A 153 34.84 -21.71 37.51
N GLN A 154 34.77 -22.98 37.13
CA GLN A 154 34.21 -24.05 37.96
C GLN A 154 35.12 -24.40 39.15
N ARG A 155 36.46 -24.38 38.99
CA ARG A 155 37.41 -24.50 40.12
C ARG A 155 37.34 -23.30 41.09
N GLN A 156 36.91 -22.13 40.61
CA GLN A 156 36.64 -20.95 41.44
C GLN A 156 35.21 -20.92 42.04
N GLY A 157 34.39 -21.96 41.78
CA GLY A 157 33.01 -22.05 42.31
C GLY A 157 32.00 -21.13 41.59
N LEU A 158 32.33 -20.66 40.39
CA LEU A 158 31.60 -19.58 39.69
C LEU A 158 30.52 -20.07 38.69
N ALA A 159 30.11 -21.35 38.73
CA ALA A 159 29.26 -21.93 37.69
C ALA A 159 28.22 -22.95 38.20
N HIS A 160 26.95 -22.56 38.23
CA HIS A 160 25.77 -23.43 38.27
C HIS A 160 24.75 -23.00 37.18
N GLY A 161 24.25 -23.89 36.33
CA GLY A 161 24.60 -25.31 36.23
C GLY A 161 23.96 -26.05 35.04
N ALA A 162 24.14 -27.37 35.06
CA ALA A 162 23.50 -28.34 34.18
C ALA A 162 23.82 -28.26 32.66
N LEU A 163 25.10 -28.46 32.31
CA LEU A 163 25.34 -29.56 31.36
C LEU A 163 24.84 -30.84 32.03
N SER A 164 23.81 -31.48 31.47
CA SER A 164 23.17 -32.62 32.13
C SER A 164 23.89 -33.93 31.78
N GLU A 165 23.81 -34.92 32.67
CA GLU A 165 24.20 -36.33 32.42
C GLU A 165 23.45 -36.96 31.21
N HIS A 166 22.51 -36.24 30.60
CA HIS A 166 21.56 -36.71 29.60
C HIS A 166 21.62 -35.88 28.30
N THR A 167 22.53 -34.91 28.21
CA THR A 167 22.71 -34.08 27.02
C THR A 167 23.54 -34.84 25.97
N LEU A 168 22.88 -35.74 25.25
CA LEU A 168 23.47 -36.41 24.09
C LEU A 168 23.69 -35.43 22.94
N TRP A 169 24.95 -35.11 22.68
CA TRP A 169 25.33 -34.42 21.45
C TRP A 169 25.48 -35.46 20.32
N LEU A 170 24.98 -35.11 19.14
CA LEU A 170 25.15 -35.88 17.92
C LEU A 170 26.07 -35.12 16.98
N ASP A 171 26.83 -35.84 16.16
CA ASP A 171 27.58 -35.23 15.07
C ASP A 171 26.67 -34.69 13.95
N ALA A 172 27.27 -34.01 12.96
CA ALA A 172 26.57 -33.53 11.76
C ALA A 172 26.09 -34.66 10.81
N GLN A 173 26.07 -35.92 11.26
CA GLN A 173 25.51 -37.09 10.57
C GLN A 173 24.46 -37.82 11.45
N GLY A 174 24.14 -37.32 12.65
CA GLY A 174 23.16 -37.91 13.57
C GLY A 174 23.67 -39.11 14.39
N ALA A 175 24.98 -39.34 14.47
CA ALA A 175 25.58 -40.42 15.23
C ALA A 175 26.24 -39.94 16.53
N LEU A 176 26.10 -40.71 17.62
CA LEU A 176 26.96 -40.58 18.80
C LEU A 176 28.37 -41.02 18.42
N ARG A 177 29.40 -40.28 18.86
CA ARG A 177 30.80 -40.68 18.72
C ARG A 177 31.47 -40.82 20.09
N ALA A 178 32.52 -41.64 20.15
CA ALA A 178 33.35 -41.80 21.35
C ALA A 178 34.04 -40.49 21.78
N SER A 179 34.12 -39.49 20.90
CA SER A 179 34.56 -38.13 21.24
C SER A 179 33.71 -37.48 22.33
N ASP A 180 32.44 -37.83 22.41
CA ASP A 180 31.45 -37.03 23.14
C ASP A 180 31.42 -37.45 24.63
N PHE A 181 31.56 -38.76 24.87
CA PHE A 181 31.89 -39.33 26.18
C PHE A 181 33.32 -38.97 26.62
N MET A 182 34.28 -38.93 25.68
CA MET A 182 35.64 -38.47 26.00
C MET A 182 35.64 -37.01 26.46
N LEU A 183 34.87 -36.12 25.85
CA LEU A 183 34.77 -34.72 26.24
C LEU A 183 34.16 -34.57 27.64
N ALA A 184 33.09 -35.33 27.94
CA ALA A 184 32.49 -35.37 29.27
C ALA A 184 33.46 -35.91 30.34
N HIS A 185 34.18 -37.01 30.07
CA HIS A 185 35.12 -37.61 31.02
C HIS A 185 36.41 -36.79 31.21
N GLN A 186 36.87 -36.09 30.18
CA GLN A 186 38.01 -35.18 30.30
C GLN A 186 37.64 -33.89 31.06
N LEU A 187 36.42 -33.38 30.88
CA LEU A 187 35.87 -32.34 31.76
C LEU A 187 35.76 -32.84 33.21
N GLU A 188 35.29 -34.07 33.43
CA GLU A 188 35.24 -34.69 34.76
C GLU A 188 36.62 -34.76 35.42
N GLN A 189 37.65 -35.24 34.70
CA GLN A 189 39.03 -35.29 35.18
C GLN A 189 39.61 -33.89 35.49
N LEU A 190 39.32 -32.88 34.65
CA LEU A 190 39.70 -31.49 34.91
C LEU A 190 39.00 -30.91 36.16
N CYS A 191 37.71 -31.23 36.36
CA CYS A 191 36.97 -30.85 37.57
C CYS A 191 37.46 -31.59 38.82
N GLN A 192 37.97 -32.82 38.67
CA GLN A 192 38.66 -33.58 39.72
C GLN A 192 40.12 -33.11 39.94
N GLY A 193 40.59 -32.09 39.21
CA GLY A 193 41.87 -31.42 39.44
C GLY A 193 43.08 -32.04 38.74
N GLN A 194 42.89 -32.83 37.67
CA GLN A 194 44.00 -33.33 36.86
C GLN A 194 44.56 -32.26 35.91
N ASP A 195 45.86 -32.36 35.61
CA ASP A 195 46.54 -31.49 34.64
C ASP A 195 46.11 -31.81 33.20
N ILE A 196 45.98 -30.79 32.34
CA ILE A 196 45.56 -30.93 30.94
C ILE A 196 46.46 -31.87 30.11
N ASN A 197 47.73 -32.03 30.50
CA ASN A 197 48.69 -32.94 29.87
C ASN A 197 48.60 -34.40 30.37
N ALA A 198 47.79 -34.66 31.41
CA ALA A 198 47.64 -35.98 32.05
C ALA A 198 46.31 -36.68 31.74
N LEU A 199 45.37 -36.00 31.07
CA LEU A 199 44.01 -36.45 30.80
C LEU A 199 43.97 -37.75 29.98
N GLN A 200 43.06 -38.66 30.34
CA GLN A 200 42.90 -39.98 29.71
C GLN A 200 41.48 -40.16 29.16
N SER A 201 41.36 -40.83 28.01
CA SER A 201 40.05 -41.18 27.43
C SER A 201 39.37 -42.30 28.23
N PRO A 202 38.02 -42.33 28.33
CA PRO A 202 37.28 -43.37 29.04
C PRO A 202 37.42 -44.73 28.34
N SER A 203 37.09 -45.82 29.05
CA SER A 203 37.06 -47.15 28.45
C SER A 203 35.71 -47.45 27.80
N GLN A 204 35.72 -48.31 26.78
CA GLN A 204 34.52 -48.71 26.05
C GLN A 204 33.45 -49.43 26.91
N HIS A 205 33.82 -49.85 28.13
CA HIS A 205 32.90 -50.42 29.12
C HIS A 205 32.13 -49.35 29.89
N ASP A 206 32.77 -48.20 30.16
CA ASP A 206 32.20 -47.10 30.94
C ASP A 206 31.14 -46.35 30.13
N ASP A 207 31.42 -46.08 28.85
CA ASP A 207 30.47 -45.53 27.87
C ASP A 207 29.18 -46.36 27.80
N LEU A 208 29.32 -47.69 27.76
CA LEU A 208 28.21 -48.64 27.71
C LEU A 208 27.37 -48.62 29.00
N LEU A 209 28.02 -48.53 30.16
CA LEU A 209 27.37 -48.50 31.46
C LEU A 209 26.61 -47.17 31.68
N ALA A 210 27.16 -46.05 31.19
CA ALA A 210 26.48 -44.75 31.20
C ALA A 210 25.22 -44.77 30.34
N LEU A 211 25.31 -45.25 29.09
CA LEU A 211 24.18 -45.31 28.17
C LEU A 211 23.07 -46.28 28.64
N LYS A 212 23.38 -47.40 29.30
CA LYS A 212 22.37 -48.26 29.94
C LYS A 212 21.58 -47.53 31.02
N LYS A 213 22.24 -46.75 31.89
CA LYS A 213 21.59 -45.95 32.95
C LYS A 213 20.70 -44.86 32.36
N LEU A 214 21.15 -44.20 31.29
CA LEU A 214 20.37 -43.19 30.56
C LEU A 214 19.08 -43.78 29.98
N ALA A 215 19.19 -44.89 29.24
CA ALA A 215 18.06 -45.54 28.59
C ALA A 215 16.97 -45.94 29.62
N LEU A 216 17.37 -46.54 30.75
CA LEU A 216 16.48 -46.92 31.84
C LEU A 216 15.76 -45.73 32.51
N ARG A 217 16.33 -44.51 32.46
CA ARG A 217 15.69 -43.27 32.96
C ARG A 217 14.64 -42.69 32.00
N ILE A 218 14.82 -42.83 30.69
CA ILE A 218 13.94 -42.24 29.66
C ILE A 218 12.76 -43.16 29.30
N LEU A 219 12.97 -44.48 29.40
CA LEU A 219 11.98 -45.53 29.11
C LEU A 219 10.56 -45.31 29.69
N PRO A 220 10.36 -44.79 30.92
CA PRO A 220 9.03 -44.51 31.47
C PRO A 220 8.20 -43.45 30.74
N LEU A 221 8.81 -42.69 29.83
CA LEU A 221 8.17 -41.61 29.05
C LEU A 221 7.80 -42.05 27.62
N THR A 222 7.90 -43.35 27.31
CA THR A 222 7.64 -43.91 25.97
C THR A 222 6.72 -45.14 26.04
N SER A 223 6.21 -45.61 24.91
CA SER A 223 5.26 -46.74 24.81
C SER A 223 5.81 -48.11 25.25
N LEU A 224 7.11 -48.22 25.49
CA LEU A 224 7.83 -49.47 25.81
C LEU A 224 7.36 -50.21 27.08
N GLN A 225 6.59 -49.59 27.98
CA GLN A 225 6.10 -50.23 29.22
C GLN A 225 5.28 -51.53 29.02
N LYS A 226 4.89 -51.87 27.79
CA LYS A 226 3.97 -52.99 27.50
C LYS A 226 4.63 -54.36 27.26
N GLN A 227 5.95 -54.46 27.08
CA GLN A 227 6.62 -55.75 26.87
C GLN A 227 7.79 -55.96 27.85
N GLN A 228 7.71 -57.07 28.60
CA GLN A 228 8.65 -57.38 29.68
C GLN A 228 10.04 -57.80 29.17
N GLY A 229 10.12 -58.31 27.92
CA GLY A 229 11.37 -58.76 27.30
C GLY A 229 12.31 -57.64 26.85
N ASP A 230 11.80 -56.46 26.50
CA ASP A 230 12.64 -55.35 26.02
C ASP A 230 13.53 -54.79 27.14
N MET A 231 13.04 -54.84 28.40
CA MET A 231 13.83 -54.46 29.57
C MET A 231 14.97 -55.44 29.85
N GLU A 232 14.76 -56.75 29.68
CA GLU A 232 15.84 -57.74 29.77
C GLU A 232 16.84 -57.59 28.60
N ALA A 233 16.36 -57.35 27.38
CA ALA A 233 17.23 -57.12 26.22
C ALA A 233 18.11 -55.87 26.40
N LEU A 234 17.57 -54.79 26.96
CA LEU A 234 18.30 -53.55 27.25
C LEU A 234 19.35 -53.74 28.36
N GLN A 235 19.01 -54.49 29.41
CA GLN A 235 19.95 -54.81 30.49
C GLN A 235 21.09 -55.74 30.01
N ASN A 236 20.79 -56.70 29.13
CA ASN A 236 21.73 -57.67 28.58
C ASN A 236 22.41 -57.25 27.25
N ALA A 237 22.42 -55.95 26.92
CA ALA A 237 23.09 -55.46 25.71
C ALA A 237 24.60 -55.28 25.94
N ASP A 238 25.46 -56.09 25.30
CA ASP A 238 26.89 -56.16 25.62
C ASP A 238 27.77 -55.17 24.81
N ALA A 239 27.18 -54.44 23.86
CA ALA A 239 27.87 -53.44 23.06
C ALA A 239 26.97 -52.26 22.66
N LEU A 240 27.59 -51.09 22.46
CA LEU A 240 26.91 -49.82 22.15
C LEU A 240 25.98 -49.90 20.93
N LEU A 241 26.42 -50.58 19.86
CA LEU A 241 25.65 -50.78 18.63
C LEU A 241 24.35 -51.57 18.88
N GLN A 242 24.38 -52.52 19.81
CA GLN A 242 23.24 -53.38 20.14
C GLN A 242 22.19 -52.61 20.96
N LEU A 243 22.65 -51.76 21.90
CA LEU A 243 21.78 -50.88 22.67
C LEU A 243 21.06 -49.84 21.79
N GLY A 244 21.77 -49.24 20.84
CA GLY A 244 21.20 -48.25 19.90
C GLY A 244 20.13 -48.85 18.98
N GLN A 245 20.30 -50.11 18.55
CA GLN A 245 19.31 -50.81 17.73
C GLN A 245 17.99 -51.01 18.49
N ILE A 246 18.04 -51.46 19.75
CA ILE A 246 16.87 -51.65 20.62
C ILE A 246 16.07 -50.33 20.73
N LEU A 247 16.74 -49.23 21.09
CA LEU A 247 16.11 -47.92 21.23
C LEU A 247 15.48 -47.39 19.92
N SER A 248 16.12 -47.62 18.77
CA SER A 248 15.63 -47.13 17.47
C SER A 248 14.32 -47.78 17.00
N SER A 249 14.04 -49.01 17.45
CA SER A 249 12.83 -49.74 17.07
C SER A 249 11.58 -49.23 17.80
N ALA A 250 11.72 -48.84 19.07
CA ALA A 250 10.63 -48.38 19.93
C ALA A 250 9.95 -47.07 19.49
N VAL A 251 10.63 -46.24 18.70
CA VAL A 251 10.14 -44.91 18.28
C VAL A 251 9.26 -44.98 17.03
N ARG A 252 9.26 -46.11 16.29
CA ARG A 252 8.71 -46.18 14.93
C ARG A 252 7.23 -46.53 14.80
N GLU A 253 6.52 -46.92 15.86
CA GLU A 253 5.13 -47.40 15.74
C GLU A 253 4.10 -46.32 15.38
N ASN A 254 4.44 -45.03 15.45
CA ASN A 254 3.46 -43.94 15.42
C ASN A 254 3.35 -43.20 14.07
N ILE A 255 3.49 -43.90 12.94
CA ILE A 255 3.12 -43.41 11.60
C ILE A 255 2.19 -44.42 10.93
N VAL A 256 0.88 -44.28 11.18
CA VAL A 256 -0.17 -45.03 10.46
C VAL A 256 -0.61 -44.21 9.25
N ALA A 257 -0.07 -44.56 8.08
CA ALA A 257 -0.65 -44.17 6.79
C ALA A 257 -1.94 -44.97 6.52
N PRO A 258 -2.88 -44.47 5.69
CA PRO A 258 -4.06 -45.24 5.30
C PRO A 258 -3.67 -46.53 4.57
N SER A 259 -4.41 -47.61 4.84
CA SER A 259 -4.11 -48.96 4.37
C SER A 259 -4.30 -49.13 2.86
N LEU A 260 -3.28 -49.69 2.20
CA LEU A 260 -3.38 -50.29 0.87
C LEU A 260 -2.91 -51.75 0.94
N GLU A 261 -3.82 -52.69 0.71
CA GLU A 261 -3.51 -54.11 0.64
C GLU A 261 -2.88 -54.47 -0.71
N ILE A 262 -1.68 -55.07 -0.70
CA ILE A 262 -1.18 -55.90 -1.81
C ILE A 262 -0.57 -57.17 -1.19
N GLY A 263 -0.96 -58.33 -1.72
CA GLY A 263 -0.75 -59.63 -1.09
C GLY A 263 0.68 -60.20 -1.16
N ASP A 264 0.97 -61.13 -0.24
CA ASP A 264 2.23 -61.87 -0.13
C ASP A 264 2.46 -62.85 -1.31
N ASN A 265 3.71 -62.97 -1.77
CA ASN A 265 4.18 -64.16 -2.51
C ASN A 265 5.72 -64.28 -2.50
N ARG A 266 6.21 -65.11 -1.59
CA ARG A 266 7.57 -65.69 -1.52
C ARG A 266 7.73 -66.78 -2.62
N PRO A 267 8.96 -67.17 -3.10
CA PRO A 267 9.99 -67.76 -2.22
C PRO A 267 11.50 -67.68 -2.59
N LYS A 268 12.30 -67.66 -1.51
CA LYS A 268 13.61 -68.31 -1.25
C LYS A 268 14.37 -69.04 -2.39
N SER A 269 15.66 -68.72 -2.56
CA SER A 269 16.80 -69.68 -2.58
C SER A 269 18.17 -68.96 -2.71
N ALA A 270 19.36 -69.58 -2.54
CA ALA A 270 19.84 -70.44 -1.45
C ALA A 270 21.38 -70.71 -1.56
N GLN A 271 22.15 -70.50 -0.48
CA GLN A 271 23.53 -71.04 -0.24
C GLN A 271 24.64 -70.53 -1.24
N LYS A 272 25.97 -70.65 -1.05
CA LYS A 272 26.84 -71.24 0.01
C LYS A 272 28.27 -70.62 -0.05
N GLU A 273 29.02 -70.69 1.05
CA GLU A 273 30.50 -70.56 1.10
C GLU A 273 31.22 -71.79 0.43
N PRO A 274 32.57 -71.88 0.21
CA PRO A 274 33.68 -71.25 0.98
C PRO A 274 35.10 -70.98 0.35
N VAL A 275 35.99 -70.38 1.18
CA VAL A 275 37.46 -70.67 1.36
C VAL A 275 38.58 -70.13 0.40
N ARG A 276 39.40 -69.23 0.98
CA ARG A 276 40.90 -69.01 0.93
C ARG A 276 41.70 -68.78 -0.39
N LYS A 277 42.32 -67.57 -0.46
CA LYS A 277 43.77 -67.19 -0.64
C LYS A 277 44.73 -68.06 -1.50
N PRO A 278 45.77 -67.49 -2.20
CA PRO A 278 46.51 -66.23 -1.91
C PRO A 278 46.68 -65.34 -3.20
N LYS A 279 47.75 -64.58 -3.58
CA LYS A 279 49.17 -64.34 -3.14
C LYS A 279 49.74 -62.96 -3.65
N HIS A 280 51.02 -62.70 -3.34
CA HIS A 280 52.02 -61.66 -3.76
C HIS A 280 51.71 -60.69 -4.93
N ARG A 281 51.84 -59.36 -4.75
CA ARG A 281 53.08 -58.50 -4.67
C ARG A 281 53.88 -58.40 -5.98
N HIS A 282 53.87 -57.21 -6.63
CA HIS A 282 55.05 -56.48 -7.17
C HIS A 282 54.75 -55.06 -7.76
N PHE A 283 53.65 -54.38 -7.35
CA PHE A 283 53.18 -53.13 -8.02
C PHE A 283 53.37 -51.82 -7.23
N ALA A 284 53.80 -51.86 -5.96
CA ALA A 284 53.73 -50.70 -5.05
C ALA A 284 54.85 -49.66 -5.24
N VAL A 285 55.99 -50.02 -5.80
CA VAL A 285 57.20 -49.16 -5.83
C VAL A 285 57.18 -48.17 -7.00
N THR A 286 56.70 -48.61 -8.17
CA THR A 286 56.56 -47.75 -9.37
C THR A 286 55.49 -46.68 -9.20
N LEU A 287 54.38 -46.98 -8.49
CA LEU A 287 53.30 -46.02 -8.27
C LEU A 287 53.75 -44.83 -7.38
N ALA A 288 54.54 -45.10 -6.33
CA ALA A 288 55.02 -44.07 -5.41
C ALA A 288 55.88 -43.00 -6.10
N LEU A 289 56.79 -43.40 -7.00
CA LEU A 289 57.62 -42.47 -7.79
C LEU A 289 56.79 -41.61 -8.74
N LEU A 290 55.74 -42.17 -9.35
CA LEU A 290 54.84 -41.42 -10.23
C LEU A 290 54.04 -40.36 -9.44
N CYS A 291 53.53 -40.72 -8.26
CA CYS A 291 52.81 -39.80 -7.37
C CYS A 291 53.69 -38.64 -6.88
N ILE A 292 54.97 -38.87 -6.59
CA ILE A 292 55.90 -37.81 -6.18
C ILE A 292 56.13 -36.82 -7.32
N LEU A 293 56.33 -37.30 -8.56
CA LEU A 293 56.52 -36.41 -9.72
C LEU A 293 55.27 -35.56 -10.00
N LEU A 294 54.08 -36.17 -9.89
CA LEU A 294 52.79 -35.47 -9.98
C LEU A 294 52.60 -34.42 -8.88
N ALA A 295 52.99 -34.72 -7.63
CA ALA A 295 52.90 -33.78 -6.52
C ALA A 295 53.81 -32.55 -6.72
N VAL A 296 55.02 -32.72 -7.28
CA VAL A 296 55.91 -31.61 -7.61
C VAL A 296 55.34 -30.75 -8.75
N LEU A 297 54.77 -31.36 -9.78
CA LEU A 297 54.13 -30.64 -10.89
C LEU A 297 52.86 -29.89 -10.46
N LEU A 298 51.99 -30.50 -9.63
CA LEU A 298 50.88 -29.77 -9.01
C LEU A 298 51.38 -28.65 -8.10
N GLY A 299 52.45 -28.87 -7.33
CA GLY A 299 53.07 -27.84 -6.49
C GLY A 299 53.51 -26.61 -7.30
N GLN A 300 54.14 -26.82 -8.46
CA GLN A 300 54.53 -25.73 -9.36
C GLN A 300 53.32 -25.02 -10.00
N GLN A 301 52.28 -25.74 -10.44
CA GLN A 301 51.05 -25.11 -10.94
C GLN A 301 50.30 -24.33 -9.87
N LEU A 302 50.24 -24.85 -8.64
CA LEU A 302 49.61 -24.17 -7.50
C LEU A 302 50.40 -22.93 -7.07
N TRP A 303 51.73 -22.94 -7.19
CA TRP A 303 52.55 -21.78 -6.91
C TRP A 303 52.42 -20.70 -8.00
N GLN A 304 52.41 -21.07 -9.29
CA GLN A 304 52.12 -20.14 -10.39
C GLN A 304 50.68 -19.57 -10.33
N LYS A 305 49.70 -20.35 -9.85
CA LYS A 305 48.37 -19.83 -9.53
C LYS A 305 48.34 -18.89 -8.33
N ARG A 306 49.30 -18.97 -7.40
CA ARG A 306 49.37 -18.11 -6.22
C ARG A 306 49.72 -16.66 -6.57
N ASP A 307 50.62 -16.48 -7.54
CA ASP A 307 50.96 -15.14 -8.05
C ASP A 307 49.80 -14.52 -8.84
N LEU A 308 49.07 -15.33 -9.62
CA LEU A 308 47.81 -14.91 -10.27
C LEU A 308 46.71 -14.57 -9.25
N LEU A 309 46.61 -15.31 -8.14
CA LEU A 309 45.66 -15.00 -7.06
C LEU A 309 46.04 -13.72 -6.29
N GLN A 310 47.33 -13.34 -6.24
CA GLN A 310 47.73 -12.03 -5.74
C GLN A 310 47.35 -10.88 -6.69
N GLN A 311 47.07 -11.15 -7.97
CA GLN A 311 46.50 -10.15 -8.90
C GLN A 311 44.97 -10.05 -8.86
N PHE A 312 44.28 -11.04 -8.27
CA PHE A 312 42.81 -11.03 -8.08
C PHE A 312 42.38 -10.80 -6.62
N GLY A 313 43.32 -10.42 -5.74
CA GLY A 313 43.11 -10.21 -4.31
C GLY A 313 43.06 -8.75 -3.86
N SER A 314 42.73 -7.80 -4.74
CA SER A 314 42.78 -6.36 -4.41
C SER A 314 41.63 -5.52 -4.97
N SER A 315 40.39 -5.99 -4.81
CA SER A 315 39.28 -5.06 -4.55
C SER A 315 39.34 -4.66 -3.07
N THR A 316 40.36 -3.88 -2.70
CA THR A 316 40.36 -3.17 -1.41
C THR A 316 39.07 -2.37 -1.33
N LEU A 317 38.27 -2.57 -0.29
CA LEU A 317 37.33 -1.54 0.13
C LEU A 317 38.16 -0.28 0.35
N GLN A 318 37.93 0.73 -0.47
CA GLN A 318 38.67 1.99 -0.40
C GLN A 318 38.18 2.68 0.88
N GLU A 319 38.99 2.63 1.93
CA GLU A 319 38.64 3.20 3.23
C GLU A 319 38.73 4.71 3.15
N ASP A 320 37.58 5.37 3.11
CA ASP A 320 37.48 6.82 3.05
C ASP A 320 37.88 7.44 4.40
N ALA A 321 38.37 8.68 4.34
CA ALA A 321 38.77 9.40 5.55
C ALA A 321 37.59 9.55 6.51
N ALA A 322 37.81 9.23 7.79
CA ALA A 322 36.78 9.38 8.81
C ALA A 322 36.36 10.86 8.96
N PRO A 323 35.06 11.15 9.17
CA PRO A 323 34.57 12.50 9.37
C PRO A 323 35.22 13.19 10.59
N PRO A 324 35.28 14.53 10.61
CA PRO A 324 35.87 15.30 11.70
C PRO A 324 35.20 15.00 13.05
N GLN A 325 35.95 15.13 14.15
CA GLN A 325 35.42 14.91 15.50
C GLN A 325 34.60 16.12 15.97
N LEU A 326 33.28 15.97 16.01
CA LEU A 326 32.33 17.04 16.36
C LEU A 326 31.58 16.75 17.66
N LEU A 327 31.48 17.74 18.54
CA LEU A 327 30.72 17.64 19.79
C LEU A 327 29.22 17.66 19.52
N THR A 328 28.44 16.85 20.25
CA THR A 328 26.97 16.86 20.16
C THR A 328 26.41 18.01 20.98
N SER A 329 25.91 19.06 20.32
CA SER A 329 25.23 20.19 20.97
C SER A 329 23.76 19.90 21.26
N LYS A 330 23.10 19.01 20.49
CA LYS A 330 21.73 18.58 20.77
C LYS A 330 21.44 17.17 20.25
N MET A 331 20.58 16.44 20.97
CA MET A 331 20.07 15.13 20.57
C MET A 331 18.54 15.14 20.55
N TRP A 332 17.95 14.37 19.62
CA TRP A 332 16.54 14.04 19.57
C TRP A 332 16.40 12.52 19.64
N GLN A 333 15.36 12.06 20.32
CA GLN A 333 15.01 10.65 20.51
C GLN A 333 13.55 10.46 20.08
N ASN A 334 13.11 9.23 19.83
CA ASN A 334 11.73 8.90 19.43
C ASN A 334 11.31 9.70 18.17
N LEU A 335 12.19 9.64 17.15
CA LEU A 335 11.97 10.28 15.86
C LEU A 335 10.71 9.74 15.18
N SER A 336 10.00 10.58 14.42
CA SER A 336 8.96 10.08 13.52
C SER A 336 9.54 9.41 12.27
N ASP A 337 8.71 8.60 11.61
CA ASP A 337 9.06 7.94 10.36
C ASP A 337 9.30 8.94 9.22
N THR A 338 8.58 10.07 9.20
CA THR A 338 8.87 11.22 8.34
C THR A 338 9.02 12.51 9.14
N PHE A 339 10.04 13.32 8.83
CA PHE A 339 10.23 14.67 9.39
C PHE A 339 11.06 15.57 8.47
N ALA A 340 10.92 16.87 8.67
CA ALA A 340 11.85 17.88 8.15
C ALA A 340 12.62 18.55 9.30
N MET A 341 13.81 19.05 8.99
CA MET A 341 14.66 19.85 9.86
C MET A 341 15.19 21.04 9.07
N ARG A 342 15.54 22.13 9.75
CA ARG A 342 16.02 23.34 9.08
C ARG A 342 16.90 24.18 10.00
N PHE A 343 18.03 24.67 9.48
CA PHE A 343 18.92 25.64 10.13
C PHE A 343 19.43 26.68 9.13
N THR A 344 19.99 27.78 9.66
CA THR A 344 20.59 28.86 8.87
C THR A 344 21.98 29.14 9.42
N LEU A 345 22.96 29.35 8.53
CA LEU A 345 24.33 29.70 8.92
C LEU A 345 24.39 31.11 9.51
N SER A 346 24.82 31.20 10.77
CA SER A 346 25.09 32.47 11.48
C SER A 346 26.52 32.99 11.30
N GLN A 347 27.42 32.15 10.78
CA GLN A 347 28.83 32.39 10.47
C GLN A 347 29.21 31.52 9.25
N THR A 348 30.31 31.80 8.55
CA THR A 348 30.78 30.92 7.46
C THR A 348 31.30 29.58 8.02
N LEU A 349 31.40 28.54 7.18
CA LEU A 349 31.95 27.24 7.60
C LEU A 349 33.46 27.30 7.92
N GLU A 350 34.18 28.26 7.34
CA GLU A 350 35.57 28.62 7.72
C GLU A 350 35.64 29.11 9.18
N GLN A 351 34.71 29.97 9.59
CA GLN A 351 34.68 30.58 10.94
C GLN A 351 34.08 29.67 12.01
N SER A 352 32.99 28.98 11.66
CA SER A 352 32.27 28.08 12.59
C SER A 352 32.83 26.67 12.65
N GLY A 353 33.71 26.31 11.72
CA GLY A 353 34.19 24.95 11.54
C GLY A 353 33.09 24.00 11.02
N PRO A 354 33.42 22.71 10.85
CA PRO A 354 32.47 21.71 10.40
C PRO A 354 31.24 21.58 11.30
N LEU A 355 30.07 21.42 10.67
CA LEU A 355 28.79 21.12 11.30
C LEU A 355 28.36 19.71 10.91
N GLY A 356 27.75 18.96 11.83
CA GLY A 356 27.46 17.53 11.65
C GLY A 356 26.06 17.13 12.05
N LEU A 357 25.49 16.20 11.30
CA LEU A 357 24.18 15.61 11.57
C LEU A 357 24.29 14.08 11.48
N THR A 358 24.25 13.41 12.63
CA THR A 358 24.33 11.95 12.73
C THR A 358 22.97 11.35 13.00
N LEU A 359 22.55 10.44 12.11
CA LEU A 359 21.36 9.60 12.25
C LEU A 359 21.76 8.19 12.72
N LEU A 360 21.06 7.69 13.74
CA LEU A 360 21.28 6.38 14.35
C LEU A 360 20.04 5.50 14.16
N GLY A 361 20.13 4.52 13.26
CA GLY A 361 19.09 3.51 13.01
C GLY A 361 19.59 2.09 13.32
N GLN A 362 18.67 1.12 13.28
CA GLN A 362 18.94 -0.28 13.63
C GLN A 362 19.95 -0.97 12.68
N LEU A 363 19.99 -0.57 11.40
CA LEU A 363 20.76 -1.20 10.32
C LEU A 363 21.87 -0.30 9.77
N GLN A 364 21.82 1.00 10.02
CA GLN A 364 22.77 2.00 9.54
C GLN A 364 22.99 3.12 10.56
N ARG A 365 24.23 3.58 10.64
CA ARG A 365 24.57 4.91 11.16
C ARG A 365 25.07 5.76 10.00
N LEU A 366 24.47 6.94 9.85
CA LEU A 366 24.72 7.84 8.73
C LEU A 366 25.10 9.22 9.25
N GLU A 367 26.11 9.85 8.65
CA GLU A 367 26.65 11.14 9.11
C GLU A 367 26.75 12.11 7.93
N LEU A 368 25.99 13.22 7.98
CA LEU A 368 26.19 14.37 7.09
C LEU A 368 27.13 15.37 7.76
N VAL A 369 28.09 15.89 6.99
CA VAL A 369 29.04 16.89 7.47
C VAL A 369 29.13 18.04 6.46
N TRP A 370 28.80 19.25 6.90
CA TRP A 370 29.06 20.49 6.17
C TRP A 370 30.46 20.98 6.55
N GLU A 371 31.40 20.91 5.62
CA GLU A 371 32.79 21.34 5.78
C GLU A 371 33.08 22.62 4.97
N GLU A 372 34.27 23.22 5.13
CA GLU A 372 34.69 24.43 4.42
C GLU A 372 34.67 24.29 2.88
N GLN A 373 34.88 23.07 2.37
CA GLN A 373 35.06 22.77 0.93
C GLN A 373 33.99 21.85 0.32
N ALA A 374 33.20 21.12 1.12
CA ALA A 374 32.15 20.24 0.63
C ALA A 374 31.05 19.95 1.67
N LEU A 375 29.89 19.48 1.21
CA LEU A 375 29.00 18.63 1.99
C LEU A 375 29.39 17.16 1.73
N ARG A 376 29.64 16.39 2.79
CA ARG A 376 29.91 14.95 2.69
C ARG A 376 28.88 14.12 3.44
N PHE A 377 28.57 12.94 2.90
CA PHE A 377 27.63 11.99 3.48
C PHE A 377 28.27 10.61 3.63
N TYR A 378 28.27 10.07 4.85
CA TYR A 378 28.97 8.83 5.19
C TYR A 378 28.03 7.75 5.74
N GLU A 379 28.32 6.48 5.45
CA GLU A 379 27.84 5.32 6.20
C GLU A 379 28.96 4.84 7.14
N GLN A 380 28.70 4.79 8.45
CA GLN A 380 29.64 4.20 9.41
C GLN A 380 29.50 2.67 9.42
N LEU A 381 30.52 1.98 8.91
CA LEU A 381 30.59 0.52 8.85
C LEU A 381 31.19 -0.11 10.12
N GLY A 382 31.85 0.68 10.97
CA GLY A 382 32.37 0.25 12.26
C GLY A 382 33.03 1.41 13.02
N LYS A 383 33.50 1.18 14.25
CA LYS A 383 33.95 2.25 15.19
C LYS A 383 34.94 3.28 14.60
N GLN A 384 35.75 2.92 13.61
CA GLN A 384 36.64 3.82 12.88
C GLN A 384 36.58 3.61 11.35
N HIS A 385 35.68 2.76 10.85
CA HIS A 385 35.55 2.46 9.42
C HIS A 385 34.33 3.18 8.86
N TYR A 386 34.55 4.01 7.86
CA TYR A 386 33.54 4.81 7.19
C TYR A 386 33.59 4.54 5.70
N LYS A 387 32.45 4.69 5.05
CA LYS A 387 32.32 4.71 3.60
C LYS A 387 31.68 6.04 3.21
N LEU A 388 32.33 6.81 2.35
CA LEU A 388 31.74 7.95 1.68
C LEU A 388 30.62 7.43 0.77
N LEU A 389 29.39 7.89 1.00
CA LEU A 389 28.27 7.65 0.11
C LEU A 389 28.27 8.68 -1.02
N GLU A 390 28.51 9.95 -0.66
CA GLU A 390 28.46 11.08 -1.59
C GLU A 390 29.25 12.28 -1.06
N GLU A 391 29.80 13.07 -1.98
CA GLU A 391 30.47 14.36 -1.71
C GLU A 391 30.02 15.40 -2.74
N ILE A 392 29.49 16.52 -2.25
CA ILE A 392 29.09 17.68 -3.04
C ILE A 392 30.09 18.81 -2.75
N PRO A 393 31.11 19.02 -3.60
CA PRO A 393 32.09 20.08 -3.41
C PRO A 393 31.48 21.46 -3.68
N TRP A 394 31.84 22.46 -2.88
CA TRP A 394 31.33 23.82 -3.03
C TRP A 394 31.96 24.53 -4.23
N THR A 395 31.13 25.01 -5.16
CA THR A 395 31.56 25.95 -6.22
C THR A 395 31.90 27.34 -5.66
N LYS A 396 31.28 27.70 -4.52
CA LYS A 396 31.57 28.86 -3.68
C LYS A 396 31.21 28.49 -2.24
N SER A 397 32.08 28.73 -1.27
CA SER A 397 31.82 28.39 0.13
C SER A 397 30.54 29.06 0.66
N PRO A 398 29.68 28.35 1.44
CA PRO A 398 28.41 28.88 1.94
C PRO A 398 28.55 30.17 2.78
N GLU A 399 27.71 31.16 2.47
CA GLU A 399 27.70 32.47 3.12
C GLU A 399 26.80 32.52 4.36
N VAL A 400 27.00 33.54 5.20
CA VAL A 400 26.11 33.85 6.33
C VAL A 400 24.71 34.14 5.81
N GLY A 401 23.70 33.49 6.38
CA GLY A 401 22.31 33.53 5.91
C GLY A 401 21.91 32.37 4.99
N THR A 402 22.87 31.60 4.45
CA THR A 402 22.56 30.35 3.70
C THR A 402 21.79 29.40 4.61
N GLN A 403 20.72 28.82 4.08
CA GLN A 403 19.82 27.94 4.80
C GLN A 403 19.94 26.51 4.29
N TYR A 404 19.94 25.55 5.20
CA TYR A 404 19.81 24.14 4.89
C TYR A 404 18.55 23.56 5.51
N ALA A 405 17.79 22.83 4.70
CA ALA A 405 16.71 21.97 5.14
C ALA A 405 17.07 20.50 4.86
N ILE A 406 16.69 19.60 5.76
CA ILE A 406 16.89 18.16 5.62
C ILE A 406 15.53 17.49 5.79
N VAL A 407 15.09 16.73 4.79
CA VAL A 407 13.90 15.88 4.87
C VAL A 407 14.34 14.43 5.03
N LYS A 408 13.76 13.72 5.98
CA LYS A 408 13.92 12.28 6.16
C LYS A 408 12.55 11.61 6.00
N THR A 409 12.50 10.57 5.20
CA THR A 409 11.40 9.58 5.11
C THR A 409 11.92 8.21 5.59
N PRO A 410 11.12 7.14 5.65
CA PRO A 410 11.63 5.82 6.06
C PRO A 410 12.66 5.21 5.09
N ALA A 411 12.64 5.56 3.80
CA ALA A 411 13.54 5.06 2.77
C ALA A 411 14.33 6.13 2.00
N SER A 412 14.24 7.42 2.36
CA SER A 412 15.07 8.47 1.75
C SER A 412 15.50 9.57 2.74
N LEU A 413 16.64 10.19 2.44
CA LEU A 413 17.06 11.46 3.01
C LEU A 413 17.34 12.44 1.86
N ALA A 414 16.89 13.68 1.99
CA ALA A 414 17.17 14.75 1.03
C ALA A 414 17.63 16.02 1.77
N VAL A 415 18.63 16.71 1.22
CA VAL A 415 19.16 17.98 1.69
C VAL A 415 18.87 19.06 0.65
N TYR A 416 18.34 20.18 1.10
CA TYR A 416 18.03 21.35 0.28
C TYR A 416 18.83 22.53 0.79
N GLN A 417 19.44 23.29 -0.12
CA GLN A 417 20.11 24.57 0.14
C GLN A 417 19.24 25.70 -0.40
N ASP A 418 18.91 26.68 0.43
CA ASP A 418 18.04 27.82 0.07
C ASP A 418 16.76 27.42 -0.69
N GLY A 419 16.14 26.31 -0.27
CA GLY A 419 14.90 25.77 -0.84
C GLY A 419 15.06 24.80 -2.03
N VAL A 420 16.25 24.70 -2.63
CA VAL A 420 16.56 23.88 -3.81
C VAL A 420 17.31 22.61 -3.42
N LEU A 421 17.00 21.45 -4.04
CA LEU A 421 17.68 20.19 -3.75
C LEU A 421 19.19 20.28 -4.02
N LEU A 422 19.99 19.78 -3.08
CA LEU A 422 21.46 19.73 -3.12
C LEU A 422 21.99 18.29 -3.15
N LEU A 423 21.34 17.39 -2.40
CA LEU A 423 21.72 15.98 -2.25
C LEU A 423 20.47 15.16 -1.93
N ASP A 424 20.36 13.95 -2.48
CA ASP A 424 19.37 12.95 -2.06
C ASP A 424 20.00 11.56 -1.97
N ALA A 425 19.46 10.71 -1.11
CA ALA A 425 19.96 9.35 -0.96
C ALA A 425 18.87 8.39 -0.49
N ALA A 426 18.82 7.22 -1.14
CA ALA A 426 18.04 6.08 -0.67
C ALA A 426 18.62 5.49 0.62
N LEU A 427 17.75 5.23 1.59
CA LEU A 427 18.07 4.63 2.89
C LEU A 427 17.59 3.18 2.92
N LYS A 428 18.27 2.33 3.70
CA LYS A 428 17.69 1.02 4.07
C LYS A 428 16.52 1.32 5.03
N THR A 429 15.31 0.87 4.71
CA THR A 429 14.14 1.02 5.59
C THR A 429 14.47 0.44 6.97
N GLN A 430 14.19 1.17 8.05
CA GLN A 430 14.51 0.78 9.44
C GLN A 430 13.88 1.75 10.43
N SER A 431 13.75 1.36 11.70
CA SER A 431 13.44 2.32 12.77
C SER A 431 14.67 3.19 13.07
N TRP A 432 14.50 4.51 12.98
CA TRP A 432 15.53 5.50 13.29
C TRP A 432 15.38 5.97 14.74
N ARG A 433 16.34 5.60 15.60
CA ARG A 433 16.26 5.74 17.06
C ARG A 433 16.56 7.17 17.51
N ASN A 434 17.71 7.70 17.08
CA ASN A 434 18.27 8.95 17.58
C ASN A 434 18.86 9.80 16.46
N LEU A 435 18.83 11.12 16.67
CA LEU A 435 19.46 12.13 15.83
C LEU A 435 20.39 12.98 16.71
N LYS A 436 21.60 13.25 16.25
CA LYS A 436 22.54 14.18 16.88
C LYS A 436 22.83 15.35 15.95
N TRP A 437 22.68 16.58 16.47
CA TRP A 437 23.24 17.79 15.88
C TRP A 437 24.57 18.08 16.56
N GLN A 438 25.59 18.34 15.74
CA GLN A 438 26.98 18.41 16.15
C GLN A 438 27.70 19.60 15.51
N ASN A 439 28.76 20.07 16.15
CA ASN A 439 29.58 21.18 15.68
C ASN A 439 31.04 21.03 16.11
N ASP A 440 31.91 21.81 15.47
CA ASP A 440 33.30 21.96 15.85
C ASP A 440 33.43 22.41 17.33
N PRO A 441 34.37 21.84 18.12
CA PRO A 441 34.61 22.24 19.50
C PRO A 441 34.96 23.71 19.73
N ARG A 442 35.39 24.44 18.68
CA ARG A 442 35.73 25.87 18.72
C ARG A 442 34.51 26.79 18.69
N LEU A 443 33.33 26.28 18.29
CA LEU A 443 32.11 27.07 18.14
C LEU A 443 31.33 27.14 19.45
N GLU A 444 31.28 28.33 20.07
CA GLU A 444 30.59 28.55 21.37
C GLU A 444 29.08 28.22 21.33
N THR A 445 28.40 28.49 20.21
CA THR A 445 26.97 28.21 20.02
C THR A 445 26.68 27.73 18.59
N ALA A 446 26.16 26.50 18.48
CA ALA A 446 25.76 25.91 17.21
C ALA A 446 24.52 26.59 16.60
N PRO A 447 24.35 26.57 15.26
CA PRO A 447 23.13 27.04 14.60
C PRO A 447 21.88 26.33 15.13
N ARG A 448 20.78 27.08 15.25
CA ARG A 448 19.50 26.56 15.78
C ARG A 448 18.84 25.63 14.76
N LEU A 449 19.07 24.32 14.90
CA LEU A 449 18.32 23.30 14.17
C LEU A 449 16.88 23.20 14.70
N THR A 450 15.92 23.49 13.81
CA THR A 450 14.50 23.21 14.01
C THR A 450 14.16 21.78 13.58
N TYR A 451 13.10 21.20 14.14
CA TYR A 451 12.64 19.84 13.85
C TYR A 451 11.11 19.85 13.76
N GLN A 452 10.58 19.33 12.67
CA GLN A 452 9.16 19.35 12.32
C GLN A 452 8.73 17.94 11.89
N LYS A 453 7.81 17.33 12.66
CA LYS A 453 7.19 16.06 12.24
C LYS A 453 6.32 16.31 11.01
N ILE A 454 6.37 15.40 10.03
CA ILE A 454 5.49 15.42 8.86
C ILE A 454 4.51 14.25 9.02
N GLY A 455 3.21 14.55 8.97
CA GLY A 455 2.14 13.57 8.91
C GLY A 455 1.42 13.62 7.56
N ASN A 456 0.32 12.88 7.44
CA ASN A 456 -0.51 12.89 6.23
C ASN A 456 -1.10 14.30 6.03
N LEU A 457 -0.75 14.94 4.92
CA LEU A 457 -1.29 16.25 4.54
C LEU A 457 -2.73 16.08 4.04
N TYR A 458 -3.67 16.75 4.68
CA TYR A 458 -5.02 16.96 4.17
C TYR A 458 -5.44 18.39 4.50
N PHE A 459 -5.82 19.16 3.49
CA PHE A 459 -6.47 20.46 3.62
C PHE A 459 -7.57 20.54 2.58
N ALA A 460 -8.75 21.04 2.97
CA ALA A 460 -9.87 21.26 2.05
C ALA A 460 -10.62 22.52 2.46
N ASP A 461 -11.11 23.28 1.48
CA ASP A 461 -11.84 24.53 1.68
C ASP A 461 -12.88 24.72 0.57
N ASP A 462 -14.15 24.66 0.96
CA ASP A 462 -15.36 24.94 0.15
C ASP A 462 -15.84 26.39 0.32
N PHE A 463 -15.03 27.21 0.99
CA PHE A 463 -15.30 28.59 1.36
C PHE A 463 -16.63 28.84 2.11
N MET A 464 -17.25 27.81 2.70
CA MET A 464 -18.47 27.92 3.50
C MET A 464 -18.22 28.47 4.92
N HIS A 465 -17.46 29.56 5.01
CA HIS A 465 -17.07 30.24 6.25
C HIS A 465 -18.18 31.13 6.82
N ALA A 466 -17.98 31.61 8.05
CA ALA A 466 -18.79 32.69 8.60
C ALA A 466 -18.43 34.05 7.96
N GLU A 467 -19.40 34.99 7.95
CA GLU A 467 -19.27 36.33 7.36
C GLU A 467 -17.94 37.02 7.73
N GLY A 468 -17.12 37.30 6.72
CA GLY A 468 -15.82 37.98 6.86
C GLY A 468 -14.63 37.11 7.34
N ALA A 469 -14.81 35.80 7.56
CA ALA A 469 -13.71 34.89 7.88
C ALA A 469 -13.08 34.30 6.60
N LEU A 470 -11.74 34.19 6.57
CA LEU A 470 -10.96 33.68 5.43
C LEU A 470 -10.32 32.31 5.69
N GLY A 471 -10.81 31.53 6.67
CA GLY A 471 -10.18 30.26 7.05
C GLY A 471 -8.69 30.40 7.39
N GLU A 472 -7.84 29.62 6.72
CA GLU A 472 -6.37 29.71 6.82
C GLU A 472 -5.73 30.67 5.78
N TRP A 473 -6.52 31.30 4.91
CA TRP A 473 -6.01 32.10 3.79
C TRP A 473 -5.48 33.47 4.22
N GLN A 474 -4.29 33.79 3.68
CA GLN A 474 -3.58 35.04 3.90
C GLN A 474 -3.48 35.78 2.56
N VAL A 475 -4.25 36.86 2.41
CA VAL A 475 -4.14 37.77 1.26
C VAL A 475 -2.75 38.40 1.25
N GLN A 476 -2.02 38.20 0.16
CA GLN A 476 -0.71 38.83 -0.08
C GLN A 476 -0.88 40.10 -0.93
N SER A 477 -1.81 40.08 -1.89
CA SER A 477 -2.03 41.17 -2.83
C SER A 477 -3.41 41.09 -3.50
N GLY A 478 -3.85 42.22 -4.06
CA GLY A 478 -5.18 42.35 -4.69
C GLY A 478 -6.31 42.55 -3.68
N SER A 479 -7.55 42.51 -4.18
CA SER A 479 -8.77 42.53 -3.40
C SER A 479 -9.41 41.15 -3.43
N TRP A 480 -9.75 40.62 -2.25
CA TRP A 480 -10.34 39.28 -2.09
C TRP A 480 -11.58 39.37 -1.20
N ALA A 481 -12.62 38.62 -1.56
CA ALA A 481 -13.87 38.56 -0.81
C ALA A 481 -14.56 37.20 -0.97
N LEU A 482 -15.41 36.85 -0.01
CA LEU A 482 -16.43 35.83 -0.24
C LEU A 482 -17.56 36.44 -1.11
N HIS A 483 -17.97 35.71 -2.14
CA HIS A 483 -19.11 36.03 -2.98
C HIS A 483 -20.32 35.22 -2.49
N GLU A 484 -21.28 35.90 -1.90
CA GLU A 484 -22.47 35.27 -1.30
C GLU A 484 -23.73 35.48 -2.15
N LEU A 485 -24.56 34.45 -2.28
CA LEU A 485 -25.93 34.61 -2.77
C LEU A 485 -26.78 35.40 -1.76
N GLN A 486 -27.67 36.29 -2.23
CA GLN A 486 -28.45 37.24 -1.39
C GLN A 486 -29.21 36.63 -0.19
N THR A 487 -29.52 35.33 -0.24
CA THR A 487 -30.05 34.59 0.92
C THR A 487 -29.47 33.17 0.92
N PRO A 488 -28.30 32.93 1.55
CA PRO A 488 -27.54 31.67 1.39
C PRO A 488 -28.14 30.47 2.13
N VAL A 489 -29.00 30.74 3.12
CA VAL A 489 -29.51 29.79 4.14
C VAL A 489 -30.22 28.54 3.57
N ARG A 490 -30.64 28.54 2.30
CA ARG A 490 -31.23 27.37 1.62
C ARG A 490 -30.72 27.15 0.18
N SER A 491 -29.46 27.48 -0.10
CA SER A 491 -28.80 27.14 -1.36
C SER A 491 -28.11 25.77 -1.34
N ALA A 492 -27.89 25.18 -2.52
CA ALA A 492 -27.01 24.01 -2.69
C ALA A 492 -25.53 24.40 -2.59
N ASN A 493 -25.12 25.46 -3.30
CA ASN A 493 -23.84 26.16 -3.14
C ASN A 493 -24.16 27.66 -2.92
N PRO A 494 -23.77 28.29 -1.79
CA PRO A 494 -24.08 29.70 -1.52
C PRO A 494 -22.90 30.67 -1.57
N PHE A 495 -21.66 30.16 -1.58
CA PHE A 495 -20.43 30.90 -1.26
C PHE A 495 -19.31 30.49 -2.23
N SER A 496 -18.43 31.43 -2.57
CA SER A 496 -17.19 31.16 -3.32
C SER A 496 -16.19 32.28 -3.09
N PHE A 497 -14.91 32.08 -3.38
CA PHE A 497 -13.87 33.07 -3.08
C PHE A 497 -13.41 33.80 -4.35
N ILE A 498 -13.58 35.12 -4.40
CA ILE A 498 -13.29 35.93 -5.60
C ILE A 498 -12.07 36.85 -5.37
N GLY A 499 -11.06 36.72 -6.23
CA GLY A 499 -9.82 37.52 -6.19
C GLY A 499 -9.68 38.45 -7.39
N LYS A 500 -9.33 39.73 -7.17
CA LYS A 500 -9.34 40.82 -8.18
C LYS A 500 -8.14 41.76 -8.06
N GLY A 501 -7.76 42.37 -9.19
CA GLY A 501 -6.61 43.28 -9.30
C GLY A 501 -5.40 42.60 -9.94
N ASP A 502 -4.50 43.38 -10.56
CA ASP A 502 -3.58 42.91 -11.62
C ASP A 502 -2.63 41.76 -11.26
N ASN A 503 -2.27 41.63 -9.98
CA ASN A 503 -1.53 40.48 -9.43
C ASN A 503 -2.14 40.12 -8.08
N ALA A 504 -3.36 39.59 -8.07
CA ALA A 504 -4.06 39.19 -6.85
C ALA A 504 -3.59 37.81 -6.39
N GLU A 505 -3.20 37.71 -5.12
CA GLU A 505 -2.70 36.47 -4.52
C GLU A 505 -3.23 36.27 -3.09
N ALA A 506 -3.73 35.07 -2.80
CA ALA A 506 -4.06 34.60 -1.46
C ALA A 506 -3.40 33.23 -1.22
N SER A 507 -2.73 33.06 -0.07
CA SER A 507 -1.89 31.89 0.23
C SER A 507 -2.31 31.16 1.50
N CYS A 508 -2.09 29.84 1.57
CA CYS A 508 -2.31 29.03 2.78
C CYS A 508 -1.20 27.98 2.97
N GLY A 509 -1.24 27.26 4.09
CA GLY A 509 -0.31 26.16 4.39
C GLY A 509 1.05 26.56 4.96
N HIS A 510 2.03 25.65 4.88
CA HIS A 510 3.30 25.73 5.61
C HIS A 510 4.54 25.38 4.75
N TRP A 511 5.72 25.84 5.18
CA TRP A 511 7.01 25.61 4.49
C TRP A 511 7.38 24.14 4.29
N PHE A 512 6.83 23.24 5.13
CA PHE A 512 7.12 21.80 5.11
C PHE A 512 6.06 20.96 4.38
N TRP A 513 5.04 21.59 3.78
CA TRP A 513 4.12 20.88 2.88
C TRP A 513 4.90 20.46 1.62
N ARG A 514 4.97 19.17 1.32
CA ARG A 514 5.72 18.61 0.18
C ARG A 514 5.05 17.35 -0.36
N ASN A 515 5.42 16.95 -1.58
CA ASN A 515 4.85 15.81 -2.31
C ASN A 515 3.31 15.78 -2.24
N TYR A 516 2.69 16.82 -2.76
CA TYR A 516 1.25 17.03 -2.72
C TYR A 516 0.66 17.35 -4.08
N GLN A 517 -0.61 17.02 -4.25
CA GLN A 517 -1.48 17.54 -5.29
C GLN A 517 -2.44 18.55 -4.67
N VAL A 518 -2.48 19.74 -5.25
CA VAL A 518 -3.60 20.69 -5.07
C VAL A 518 -4.53 20.58 -6.27
N SER A 519 -5.84 20.61 -6.03
CA SER A 519 -6.89 20.84 -7.02
C SER A 519 -7.80 21.97 -6.53
N CYS A 520 -8.35 22.75 -7.46
CA CYS A 520 -9.26 23.85 -7.19
C CYS A 520 -10.23 24.03 -8.36
N ALA A 521 -11.52 24.20 -8.07
CA ALA A 521 -12.49 24.67 -9.04
C ALA A 521 -12.30 26.17 -9.30
N MET A 522 -12.30 26.60 -10.55
CA MET A 522 -12.17 28.02 -10.90
C MET A 522 -12.98 28.44 -12.13
N GLN A 523 -13.48 29.67 -12.11
CA GLN A 523 -14.17 30.33 -13.21
C GLN A 523 -13.62 31.75 -13.40
N ALA A 524 -12.91 31.98 -14.51
CA ALA A 524 -12.37 33.30 -14.84
C ALA A 524 -13.43 34.22 -15.46
N LEU A 525 -13.53 35.46 -14.97
CA LEU A 525 -14.57 36.43 -15.35
C LEU A 525 -14.04 37.54 -16.28
N GLN A 526 -13.17 37.23 -17.24
CA GLN A 526 -12.27 38.17 -17.98
C GLN A 526 -10.96 38.48 -17.22
N ALA A 527 -10.34 37.49 -16.58
CA ALA A 527 -8.96 37.59 -16.08
C ALA A 527 -7.95 37.24 -17.19
N PRO A 528 -6.98 38.13 -17.53
CA PRO A 528 -5.98 37.85 -18.58
C PRO A 528 -4.93 36.80 -18.16
N SER A 529 -4.73 36.60 -16.86
CA SER A 529 -3.94 35.50 -16.31
C SER A 529 -4.45 35.06 -14.92
N PHE A 530 -4.40 33.76 -14.63
CA PHE A 530 -4.84 33.17 -13.36
C PHE A 530 -4.35 31.73 -13.22
N GLY A 531 -4.43 31.16 -12.03
CA GLY A 531 -4.09 29.76 -11.77
C GLY A 531 -3.60 29.53 -10.34
N LEU A 532 -2.55 28.72 -10.20
CA LEU A 532 -2.03 28.24 -8.93
C LEU A 532 -0.53 28.51 -8.78
N ARG A 533 -0.09 28.80 -7.55
CA ARG A 533 1.30 28.71 -7.11
C ARG A 533 1.42 27.58 -6.08
N ILE A 534 2.49 26.81 -6.11
CA ILE A 534 2.82 25.80 -5.10
C ILE A 534 4.30 25.86 -4.71
N CYS A 535 4.64 25.17 -3.62
CA CYS A 535 5.99 25.09 -3.09
C CYS A 535 6.63 26.46 -2.83
N SER A 536 5.83 27.41 -2.34
CA SER A 536 6.30 28.76 -2.00
C SER A 536 7.02 28.79 -0.66
N ASP A 537 8.28 29.22 -0.69
CA ASP A 537 9.13 29.43 0.49
C ASP A 537 9.46 30.92 0.70
N GLU A 538 10.20 31.25 1.77
CA GLU A 538 10.63 32.62 2.02
C GLU A 538 11.83 33.11 1.19
N HIS A 539 12.43 32.25 0.35
CA HIS A 539 13.47 32.61 -0.63
C HIS A 539 12.86 33.06 -1.97
N GLN A 540 11.53 33.12 -2.07
CA GLN A 540 10.73 33.36 -3.27
C GLN A 540 10.75 32.21 -4.28
N ASN A 541 11.30 31.04 -3.93
CA ASN A 541 11.18 29.87 -4.80
C ASN A 541 9.71 29.45 -4.89
N SER A 542 9.24 29.08 -6.07
CA SER A 542 7.94 28.43 -6.25
C SER A 542 7.78 27.82 -7.63
N TYR A 543 6.80 26.94 -7.79
CA TYR A 543 6.25 26.60 -9.09
C TYR A 543 4.94 27.35 -9.31
N ARG A 544 4.75 27.93 -10.50
CA ARG A 544 3.52 28.61 -10.93
C ARG A 544 2.94 27.89 -12.13
N LEU A 545 1.66 27.52 -12.04
CA LEU A 545 0.87 27.01 -13.16
C LEU A 545 -0.21 28.03 -13.46
N VAL A 546 -0.05 28.76 -14.57
CA VAL A 546 -0.95 29.86 -14.93
C VAL A 546 -1.45 29.73 -16.36
N PHE A 547 -2.71 30.10 -16.57
CA PHE A 547 -3.21 30.49 -17.88
C PHE A 547 -2.71 31.90 -18.20
N GLU A 548 -2.34 32.14 -19.45
CA GLU A 548 -2.10 33.46 -20.04
C GLU A 548 -2.94 33.60 -21.32
N LEU A 549 -3.62 34.74 -21.45
CA LEU A 549 -4.46 35.09 -22.61
C LEU A 549 -3.95 36.38 -23.25
N ALA A 550 -3.94 36.42 -24.59
CA ALA A 550 -3.57 37.63 -25.33
C ALA A 550 -4.62 38.75 -25.17
N ASP A 551 -5.88 38.37 -25.11
CA ASP A 551 -7.04 39.22 -24.81
C ASP A 551 -8.22 38.35 -24.32
N GLU A 552 -9.26 38.98 -23.79
CA GLU A 552 -10.46 38.32 -23.26
C GLU A 552 -11.24 37.44 -24.28
N ASN A 553 -11.16 37.77 -25.58
CA ASN A 553 -11.84 37.08 -26.67
C ASN A 553 -10.94 36.05 -27.38
N ALA A 554 -9.69 35.87 -26.94
CA ALA A 554 -8.77 34.90 -27.51
C ALA A 554 -9.38 33.49 -27.50
N ALA A 555 -9.32 32.77 -28.62
CA ALA A 555 -9.90 31.43 -28.72
C ALA A 555 -9.10 30.35 -27.96
N VAL A 556 -7.89 30.69 -27.54
CA VAL A 556 -6.86 29.81 -26.95
C VAL A 556 -6.20 30.57 -25.82
N ALA A 557 -5.95 29.87 -24.70
CA ALA A 557 -5.08 30.31 -23.63
C ALA A 557 -3.80 29.45 -23.63
N ASN A 558 -2.66 30.01 -23.23
CA ASN A 558 -1.46 29.23 -22.98
C ASN A 558 -1.42 28.85 -21.50
N LEU A 559 -1.42 27.56 -21.18
CA LEU A 559 -1.17 27.06 -19.84
C LEU A 559 0.33 26.85 -19.69
N ARG A 560 0.94 27.57 -18.74
CA ARG A 560 2.40 27.69 -18.58
C ARG A 560 2.80 27.24 -17.19
N LEU A 561 3.81 26.38 -17.12
CA LEU A 561 4.44 25.94 -15.87
C LEU A 561 5.80 26.62 -15.76
N LEU A 562 5.95 27.49 -14.76
CA LEU A 562 7.15 28.28 -14.51
C LEU A 562 7.75 27.95 -13.13
N LYS A 563 9.06 28.12 -13.00
CA LYS A 563 9.82 28.05 -11.75
C LYS A 563 10.34 29.44 -11.42
N GLN A 564 9.89 30.01 -10.31
CA GLN A 564 10.51 31.18 -9.71
C GLN A 564 11.71 30.75 -8.87
N SER A 565 12.79 31.52 -8.93
CA SER A 565 13.99 31.38 -8.10
C SER A 565 14.58 32.76 -7.78
N LYS A 566 15.72 32.78 -7.07
CA LYS A 566 16.54 33.99 -6.85
C LYS A 566 17.13 34.57 -8.14
N GLU A 567 17.28 33.78 -9.20
CA GLU A 567 17.81 34.22 -10.50
C GLU A 567 16.72 34.84 -11.41
N GLY A 568 15.44 34.60 -11.10
CA GLY A 568 14.30 35.05 -11.88
C GLY A 568 13.24 33.97 -12.06
N GLU A 569 12.31 34.23 -12.97
CA GLU A 569 11.28 33.29 -13.40
C GLU A 569 11.68 32.60 -14.70
N HIS A 570 11.62 31.27 -14.71
CA HIS A 570 12.01 30.43 -15.84
C HIS A 570 10.84 29.55 -16.27
N LEU A 571 10.51 29.56 -17.56
CA LEU A 571 9.54 28.63 -18.14
C LEU A 571 10.10 27.21 -18.12
N LEU A 572 9.37 26.26 -17.52
CA LEU A 572 9.70 24.83 -17.58
C LEU A 572 9.05 24.17 -18.79
N THR A 573 7.75 24.42 -19.00
CA THR A 573 6.97 23.90 -20.14
C THR A 573 5.66 24.68 -20.30
N GLU A 574 5.06 24.65 -21.49
CA GLU A 574 3.75 25.26 -21.78
C GLU A 574 2.97 24.45 -22.82
N CYS A 575 1.64 24.58 -22.80
CA CYS A 575 0.76 24.05 -23.84
C CYS A 575 -0.39 25.01 -24.15
N SER A 576 -0.83 25.03 -25.41
CA SER A 576 -1.99 25.81 -25.83
C SER A 576 -3.28 25.01 -25.63
N VAL A 577 -4.22 25.58 -24.87
CA VAL A 577 -5.50 24.97 -24.50
C VAL A 577 -6.66 25.90 -24.89
N PRO A 578 -7.91 25.41 -25.05
CA PRO A 578 -9.05 26.29 -25.29
C PRO A 578 -9.19 27.32 -24.17
N ASN A 579 -9.59 28.55 -24.51
CA ASN A 579 -9.87 29.58 -23.51
C ASN A 579 -11.02 29.11 -22.57
N PRO A 580 -10.78 28.97 -21.25
CA PRO A 580 -11.79 28.52 -20.27
C PRO A 580 -12.61 29.68 -19.66
N THR A 581 -12.46 30.92 -20.13
CA THR A 581 -13.14 32.10 -19.56
C THR A 581 -14.66 31.94 -19.58
N GLY A 582 -15.30 32.25 -18.45
CA GLY A 582 -16.73 32.05 -18.22
C GLY A 582 -17.16 30.60 -17.96
N GLN A 583 -16.25 29.62 -17.97
CA GLN A 583 -16.52 28.21 -17.72
C GLN A 583 -15.86 27.76 -16.41
N TRP A 584 -16.54 26.91 -15.64
CA TRP A 584 -15.95 26.21 -14.49
C TRP A 584 -15.00 25.11 -14.96
N ILE A 585 -13.78 25.11 -14.45
CA ILE A 585 -12.77 24.05 -14.66
C ILE A 585 -12.17 23.62 -13.32
N GLU A 586 -11.83 22.33 -13.19
CA GLU A 586 -10.95 21.88 -12.11
C GLU A 586 -9.50 22.03 -12.60
N LEU A 587 -8.70 22.92 -12.01
CA LEU A 587 -7.26 22.98 -12.26
C LEU A 587 -6.54 22.29 -11.12
N ALA A 588 -5.63 21.36 -11.44
CA ALA A 588 -4.81 20.69 -10.44
C ALA A 588 -3.33 20.68 -10.82
N LEU A 589 -2.46 20.70 -9.81
CA LEU A 589 -1.02 20.54 -9.95
C LEU A 589 -0.51 19.60 -8.86
N SER A 590 0.11 18.51 -9.28
CA SER A 590 0.86 17.58 -8.43
C SER A 590 2.35 17.88 -8.51
N ASN A 591 3.02 17.92 -7.36
CA ASN A 591 4.47 17.76 -7.23
C ASN A 591 4.75 16.44 -6.51
N ASN A 592 5.72 15.67 -6.99
CA ASN A 592 6.29 14.52 -6.29
C ASN A 592 7.79 14.44 -6.59
N GLU A 593 8.63 14.85 -5.63
CA GLU A 593 10.09 14.93 -5.78
C GLU A 593 10.56 15.56 -7.12
N GLY A 594 9.91 16.64 -7.57
CA GLY A 594 10.26 17.34 -8.81
C GLY A 594 9.52 16.88 -10.06
N ARG A 595 8.82 15.74 -10.02
CA ARG A 595 7.86 15.36 -11.05
C ARG A 595 6.60 16.20 -10.89
N LEU A 596 6.40 17.13 -11.81
CA LEU A 596 5.30 18.09 -11.86
C LEU A 596 4.29 17.67 -12.92
N THR A 597 3.06 17.39 -12.51
CA THR A 597 1.97 17.02 -13.43
C THR A 597 0.78 17.94 -13.24
N ALA A 598 0.37 18.63 -14.31
CA ALA A 598 -0.79 19.53 -14.32
C ALA A 598 -2.00 18.86 -14.98
N PHE A 599 -3.19 19.12 -14.44
CA PHE A 599 -4.44 18.55 -14.91
C PHE A 599 -5.50 19.65 -15.12
N ILE A 600 -6.33 19.49 -16.16
CA ILE A 600 -7.60 20.22 -16.32
C ILE A 600 -8.74 19.19 -16.33
N ASP A 601 -9.76 19.40 -15.49
CA ASP A 601 -10.92 18.50 -15.33
C ASP A 601 -10.52 17.03 -15.02
N ARG A 602 -9.37 16.87 -14.34
CA ARG A 602 -8.61 15.63 -14.00
C ARG A 602 -7.89 14.94 -15.17
N HIS A 603 -7.86 15.52 -16.36
CA HIS A 603 -7.04 15.04 -17.48
C HIS A 603 -5.67 15.70 -17.45
N ALA A 604 -4.59 14.91 -17.47
CA ALA A 604 -3.23 15.43 -17.50
C ALA A 604 -2.96 16.19 -18.81
N VAL A 605 -2.43 17.41 -18.70
CA VAL A 605 -2.16 18.32 -19.84
C VAL A 605 -0.68 18.73 -19.94
N LEU A 606 0.05 18.71 -18.82
CA LEU A 606 1.51 18.90 -18.79
C LEU A 606 2.13 17.89 -17.82
N ASN A 607 3.32 17.39 -18.16
CA ASN A 607 4.17 16.61 -17.28
C ASN A 607 5.63 17.07 -17.46
N TYR A 608 6.35 17.29 -16.36
CA TYR A 608 7.73 17.78 -16.35
C TYR A 608 8.51 17.16 -15.19
N VAL A 609 9.82 17.01 -15.33
CA VAL A 609 10.71 16.57 -14.24
C VAL A 609 11.79 17.63 -14.02
N ASP A 610 11.69 18.34 -12.90
CA ASP A 610 12.70 19.28 -12.46
C ASP A 610 13.92 18.56 -11.89
N LYS A 611 15.11 18.87 -12.41
CA LYS A 611 16.37 18.23 -12.02
C LYS A 611 16.99 18.82 -10.76
N ALA A 612 16.47 19.94 -10.26
CA ALA A 612 16.89 20.57 -9.00
C ALA A 612 15.63 21.00 -8.23
N PRO A 613 14.81 20.05 -7.75
CA PRO A 613 13.46 20.34 -7.28
C PRO A 613 13.42 21.15 -5.98
N LEU A 614 12.29 21.82 -5.78
CA LEU A 614 12.04 22.60 -4.56
C LEU A 614 11.63 21.69 -3.38
N LEU A 615 12.03 22.10 -2.18
CA LEU A 615 11.76 21.45 -0.88
C LEU A 615 10.29 21.08 -0.65
N GLY A 616 9.39 21.94 -1.14
CA GLY A 616 8.01 22.06 -0.68
C GLY A 616 7.70 23.52 -0.37
N GLY A 617 6.55 23.78 0.25
CA GLY A 617 6.13 25.11 0.67
C GLY A 617 4.63 25.35 0.52
N LYS A 618 4.23 26.59 0.83
CA LYS A 618 2.85 27.09 0.71
C LYS A 618 2.29 26.94 -0.70
N LEU A 619 0.96 27.02 -0.82
CA LEU A 619 0.27 27.25 -2.07
C LEU A 619 -0.42 28.61 -2.08
N SER A 620 -0.71 29.13 -3.28
CA SER A 620 -1.51 30.33 -3.47
C SER A 620 -2.47 30.20 -4.67
N LEU A 621 -3.64 30.83 -4.54
CA LEU A 621 -4.54 31.12 -5.65
C LEU A 621 -4.07 32.41 -6.34
N LEU A 622 -4.02 32.42 -7.68
CA LEU A 622 -3.54 33.54 -8.48
C LEU A 622 -4.65 34.07 -9.41
N SER A 623 -4.90 35.38 -9.39
CA SER A 623 -5.88 36.05 -10.24
C SER A 623 -5.35 37.40 -10.77
N SER A 624 -5.93 37.91 -11.85
CA SER A 624 -5.59 39.23 -12.41
C SER A 624 -6.82 39.95 -12.98
N GLY A 625 -6.69 41.27 -13.17
CA GLY A 625 -7.70 42.11 -13.81
C GLY A 625 -8.87 42.53 -12.89
N ALA A 626 -9.72 43.42 -13.40
CA ALA A 626 -10.77 44.08 -12.61
C ALA A 626 -11.96 43.16 -12.24
N GLN A 627 -12.26 42.18 -13.09
CA GLN A 627 -13.32 41.20 -12.82
C GLN A 627 -12.80 39.99 -12.05
N GLY A 628 -11.57 39.56 -12.33
CA GLY A 628 -10.87 38.52 -11.59
C GLY A 628 -11.38 37.11 -11.86
N VAL A 629 -11.20 36.25 -10.85
CA VAL A 629 -11.51 34.82 -10.90
C VAL A 629 -12.24 34.42 -9.63
N VAL A 630 -13.27 33.60 -9.80
CA VAL A 630 -13.96 32.90 -8.71
C VAL A 630 -13.29 31.55 -8.51
N PHE A 631 -13.02 31.20 -7.25
CA PHE A 631 -12.43 29.94 -6.81
C PHE A 631 -13.38 29.22 -5.85
N ASP A 632 -13.38 27.90 -5.94
CA ASP A 632 -14.18 26.99 -5.11
C ASP A 632 -13.48 25.63 -4.98
N ASP A 633 -14.02 24.70 -4.17
CA ASP A 633 -13.57 23.31 -4.01
C ASP A 633 -12.04 23.12 -3.95
N VAL A 634 -11.35 23.84 -3.05
CA VAL A 634 -9.90 23.66 -2.87
C VAL A 634 -9.66 22.36 -2.10
N LEU A 635 -8.82 21.49 -2.64
CA LEU A 635 -8.39 20.25 -2.00
C LEU A 635 -6.88 20.07 -2.16
N VAL A 636 -6.20 19.73 -1.06
CA VAL A 636 -4.77 19.41 -1.00
C VAL A 636 -4.61 18.06 -0.32
N ILE A 637 -4.01 17.11 -1.03
CA ILE A 637 -3.76 15.74 -0.58
C ILE A 637 -2.30 15.35 -0.90
N PRO A 638 -1.75 14.31 -0.26
CA PRO A 638 -0.41 13.82 -0.60
C PRO A 638 -0.44 13.25 -2.02
N THR A 639 0.69 13.26 -2.73
CA THR A 639 0.77 12.64 -4.06
C THR A 639 0.77 11.11 -3.91
N GLN A 640 -0.44 10.55 -3.86
CA GLN A 640 -0.71 9.13 -3.67
C GLN A 640 -0.72 8.33 -4.99
N ARG A 641 -0.43 8.97 -6.12
CA ARG A 641 -0.42 8.34 -7.44
C ARG A 641 0.91 8.61 -8.14
N LEU A 642 1.40 7.61 -8.84
CA LEU A 642 2.52 7.76 -9.77
C LEU A 642 2.26 6.95 -11.04
N GLN A 643 2.67 7.49 -12.18
CA GLN A 643 2.76 6.76 -13.43
C GLN A 643 4.17 6.95 -14.00
N LEU A 644 4.85 5.84 -14.26
CA LEU A 644 6.15 5.78 -14.91
C LEU A 644 5.98 4.98 -16.21
N ASP A 645 6.09 5.69 -17.33
CA ASP A 645 6.24 5.09 -18.65
C ASP A 645 7.68 4.62 -18.89
N GLN A 646 7.89 3.88 -19.98
CA GLN A 646 9.21 3.32 -20.31
C GLN A 646 10.28 4.39 -20.59
N GLU A 647 9.88 5.62 -20.93
CA GLU A 647 10.79 6.76 -21.08
C GLU A 647 11.20 7.33 -19.71
N SER A 648 10.23 7.54 -18.80
CA SER A 648 10.50 7.88 -17.40
C SER A 648 11.44 6.89 -16.73
N LEU A 649 11.26 5.59 -16.97
CA LEU A 649 12.10 4.50 -16.42
C LEU A 649 13.51 4.43 -17.00
N GLN A 650 13.83 5.23 -18.03
CA GLN A 650 15.19 5.41 -18.54
C GLN A 650 15.91 6.62 -17.91
N ASN A 651 15.19 7.53 -17.24
CA ASN A 651 15.79 8.66 -16.54
C ASN A 651 16.47 8.20 -15.25
N LYS A 652 17.80 8.07 -15.28
CA LYS A 652 18.62 7.72 -14.10
C LYS A 652 18.68 8.80 -13.02
N ASN A 653 18.17 10.00 -13.29
CA ASN A 653 18.13 11.14 -12.37
C ASN A 653 16.69 11.35 -11.84
N ASP A 654 15.86 10.30 -11.80
CA ASP A 654 14.51 10.37 -11.24
C ASP A 654 14.53 9.92 -9.77
N LEU A 655 14.06 10.80 -8.87
CA LEU A 655 14.12 10.61 -7.42
C LEU A 655 13.07 9.62 -6.90
N LEU A 656 12.18 9.13 -7.77
CA LEU A 656 11.05 8.29 -7.38
C LEU A 656 11.37 6.79 -7.41
N PHE A 657 12.51 6.37 -7.96
CA PHE A 657 12.89 4.97 -8.03
C PHE A 657 14.40 4.70 -7.97
N THR A 658 14.80 3.44 -7.79
CA THR A 658 16.19 2.99 -7.97
C THR A 658 16.24 1.56 -8.52
N GLU A 659 17.11 1.36 -9.51
CA GLU A 659 17.45 0.05 -10.07
C GLU A 659 18.58 -0.62 -9.29
N ASN A 660 18.39 -1.88 -8.92
CA ASN A 660 19.45 -2.74 -8.39
C ASN A 660 19.54 -4.05 -9.18
N MET A 661 20.70 -4.70 -9.13
CA MET A 661 20.99 -5.98 -9.77
C MET A 661 21.76 -6.88 -8.80
N LEU A 662 21.30 -8.10 -8.62
CA LEU A 662 21.97 -9.18 -7.89
C LEU A 662 22.21 -10.36 -8.83
N LYS A 663 23.26 -11.13 -8.56
CA LYS A 663 23.59 -12.37 -9.28
C LYS A 663 23.82 -13.47 -8.26
N ASP A 664 23.17 -14.62 -8.44
CA ASP A 664 23.33 -15.78 -7.58
C ASP A 664 23.13 -17.07 -8.38
N ALA A 665 23.99 -18.07 -8.16
CA ALA A 665 23.89 -19.44 -8.71
C ALA A 665 23.51 -19.59 -10.21
N GLY A 666 23.86 -18.63 -11.07
CA GLY A 666 23.50 -18.64 -12.50
C GLY A 666 22.13 -18.01 -12.85
N THR A 667 21.45 -17.43 -11.86
CA THR A 667 20.28 -16.57 -12.03
C THR A 667 20.68 -15.11 -11.79
N VAL A 668 20.04 -14.19 -12.52
CA VAL A 668 20.18 -12.75 -12.34
C VAL A 668 18.84 -12.20 -11.86
N LEU A 669 18.87 -11.38 -10.81
CA LEU A 669 17.71 -10.73 -10.23
C LEU A 669 17.87 -9.21 -10.40
N HIS A 670 16.98 -8.62 -11.17
CA HIS A 670 16.84 -7.17 -11.28
C HIS A 670 15.67 -6.70 -10.43
N SER A 671 15.81 -5.54 -9.77
CA SER A 671 14.76 -4.96 -8.95
C SER A 671 14.68 -3.45 -9.12
N LEU A 672 13.48 -2.94 -9.36
CA LEU A 672 13.09 -1.54 -9.37
C LEU A 672 12.33 -1.25 -8.06
N THR A 673 12.95 -0.52 -7.14
CA THR A 673 12.30 -0.06 -5.90
C THR A 673 11.71 1.32 -6.14
N LEU A 674 10.45 1.55 -5.74
CA LEU A 674 9.84 2.89 -5.75
C LEU A 674 9.95 3.51 -4.35
N HIS A 675 10.39 4.77 -4.29
CA HIS A 675 10.81 5.39 -3.03
C HIS A 675 9.69 6.00 -2.20
N GLN A 676 8.55 6.37 -2.80
CA GLN A 676 7.42 6.98 -2.10
C GLN A 676 6.06 6.74 -2.80
N PRO A 677 4.94 6.84 -2.04
CA PRO A 677 4.87 6.83 -0.58
C PRO A 677 5.03 5.40 -0.03
N GLU A 678 5.03 5.24 1.30
CA GLU A 678 4.71 3.91 1.86
C GLU A 678 3.23 3.57 1.55
N LEU A 679 2.98 2.35 1.10
CA LEU A 679 1.68 1.84 0.68
C LEU A 679 1.13 0.88 1.74
N VAL A 680 -0.14 1.04 2.09
CA VAL A 680 -0.93 0.08 2.90
C VAL A 680 -2.02 -0.50 2.01
N GLU A 681 -3.01 0.32 1.64
CA GLU A 681 -4.07 -0.03 0.69
C GLU A 681 -3.79 0.61 -0.67
N ALA A 682 -3.34 -0.18 -1.63
CA ALA A 682 -2.85 0.31 -2.91
C ALA A 682 -3.16 -0.65 -4.06
N GLU A 683 -3.25 -0.08 -5.26
CA GLU A 683 -3.28 -0.80 -6.52
C GLU A 683 -1.98 -0.51 -7.28
N LEU A 684 -1.24 -1.56 -7.63
CA LEU A 684 -0.06 -1.51 -8.49
C LEU A 684 -0.45 -2.07 -9.86
N ARG A 685 -0.37 -1.27 -10.93
CA ARG A 685 -0.70 -1.67 -12.30
C ARG A 685 0.54 -1.76 -13.18
N LEU A 686 0.61 -2.81 -13.98
CA LEU A 686 1.58 -2.99 -15.05
C LEU A 686 0.87 -3.15 -16.38
N GLN A 687 1.43 -2.57 -17.45
CA GLN A 687 1.05 -2.86 -18.83
C GLN A 687 2.22 -3.60 -19.49
N LEU A 688 2.03 -4.90 -19.74
CA LEU A 688 3.08 -5.84 -20.16
C LEU A 688 2.66 -6.68 -21.37
N SER A 689 3.62 -7.04 -22.22
CA SER A 689 3.37 -7.94 -23.36
C SER A 689 3.60 -9.41 -22.98
N VAL A 690 3.01 -10.35 -23.73
CA VAL A 690 3.27 -11.79 -23.54
C VAL A 690 4.77 -12.11 -23.70
N ALA A 691 5.50 -11.36 -24.54
CA ALA A 691 6.94 -11.51 -24.73
C ALA A 691 7.78 -11.15 -23.49
N MET A 692 7.28 -10.29 -22.59
CA MET A 692 7.95 -9.94 -21.33
C MET A 692 7.88 -11.05 -20.28
N LEU A 693 6.89 -11.95 -20.37
CA LEU A 693 6.70 -13.08 -19.45
C LEU A 693 7.55 -14.31 -19.81
N LYS A 694 7.97 -14.43 -21.07
CA LYS A 694 8.64 -15.64 -21.57
C LYS A 694 9.95 -15.90 -20.83
N ASP A 695 10.05 -17.10 -20.24
CA ASP A 695 11.22 -17.63 -19.54
C ASP A 695 11.75 -16.69 -18.41
N LYS A 696 10.84 -15.90 -17.82
CA LYS A 696 11.10 -14.87 -16.80
C LYS A 696 10.06 -14.96 -15.69
N ASN A 697 10.51 -14.88 -14.43
CA ASN A 697 9.60 -14.71 -13.29
C ASN A 697 9.58 -13.23 -12.88
N TRP A 698 8.39 -12.71 -12.57
CA TRP A 698 8.20 -11.35 -12.08
C TRP A 698 7.64 -11.37 -10.66
N GLU A 699 8.08 -10.43 -9.81
CA GLU A 699 7.49 -10.19 -8.48
C GLU A 699 7.02 -8.75 -8.36
N LEU A 700 5.79 -8.55 -7.90
CA LEU A 700 5.19 -7.27 -7.57
C LEU A 700 4.99 -7.22 -6.05
N ALA A 701 5.99 -6.76 -5.30
CA ALA A 701 5.81 -6.47 -3.88
C ALA A 701 5.10 -5.11 -3.74
N LEU A 702 4.04 -5.07 -2.92
CA LEU A 702 3.31 -3.82 -2.62
C LEU A 702 3.67 -3.22 -1.25
N GLN A 703 4.24 -4.03 -0.36
CA GLN A 703 4.50 -3.69 1.04
C GLN A 703 5.88 -4.21 1.47
N HIS A 704 6.94 -3.82 0.74
CA HIS A 704 8.31 -4.24 1.08
C HIS A 704 8.84 -3.49 2.30
N ARG A 705 9.13 -4.22 3.39
CA ARG A 705 9.66 -3.64 4.63
C ARG A 705 10.60 -4.61 5.36
N THR A 706 11.90 -4.45 5.18
CA THR A 706 13.02 -5.17 5.84
C THR A 706 12.94 -6.71 5.88
N GLN A 707 12.13 -7.25 6.79
CA GLN A 707 11.98 -8.66 7.11
C GLN A 707 10.64 -9.23 6.63
N ARG A 708 9.75 -8.41 6.07
CA ARG A 708 8.40 -8.78 5.62
C ARG A 708 8.08 -8.15 4.27
N GLU A 709 7.38 -8.90 3.42
CA GLU A 709 6.68 -8.35 2.27
C GLU A 709 5.46 -9.19 1.85
N LEU A 710 4.45 -8.53 1.31
CA LEU A 710 3.35 -9.12 0.55
C LEU A 710 3.61 -8.87 -0.93
N LEU A 711 3.68 -9.93 -1.73
CA LEU A 711 3.98 -9.86 -3.17
C LEU A 711 3.05 -10.73 -4.01
N LEU A 712 2.91 -10.34 -5.28
CA LEU A 712 2.33 -11.15 -6.35
C LEU A 712 3.46 -11.64 -7.26
N LYS A 713 3.69 -12.96 -7.30
CA LYS A 713 4.62 -13.60 -8.23
C LYS A 713 3.87 -14.00 -9.49
N LEU A 714 4.49 -13.82 -10.67
CA LEU A 714 3.92 -14.10 -11.99
C LEU A 714 4.89 -14.92 -12.85
N GLN A 715 4.37 -15.90 -13.57
CA GLN A 715 5.15 -16.77 -14.48
C GLN A 715 4.26 -17.28 -15.64
N GLN A 716 4.85 -17.53 -16.82
CA GLN A 716 4.15 -18.19 -17.94
C GLN A 716 4.24 -19.71 -17.79
N ASN A 717 3.09 -20.40 -17.81
CA ASN A 717 3.06 -21.85 -17.97
C ASN A 717 3.22 -22.18 -19.46
N ASN A 718 4.46 -22.49 -19.85
CA ASN A 718 4.83 -22.83 -21.23
C ASN A 718 4.11 -24.09 -21.79
N ALA A 719 3.45 -24.92 -20.97
CA ALA A 719 2.72 -26.11 -21.40
C ALA A 719 1.23 -25.86 -21.67
N THR A 720 0.58 -24.98 -20.91
CA THR A 720 -0.84 -24.62 -21.11
C THR A 720 -1.05 -23.28 -21.82
N ASN A 721 0.01 -22.47 -21.93
CA ASN A 721 -0.05 -21.04 -22.28
C ASN A 721 -0.95 -20.23 -21.32
N ASN A 722 -0.93 -20.56 -20.03
CA ASN A 722 -1.57 -19.75 -18.99
C ASN A 722 -0.58 -18.76 -18.37
N LEU A 723 -1.08 -17.60 -17.96
CA LEU A 723 -0.46 -16.77 -16.93
C LEU A 723 -0.79 -17.40 -15.58
N GLN A 724 0.24 -17.74 -14.81
CA GLN A 724 0.09 -18.22 -13.43
C GLN A 724 0.48 -17.12 -12.44
N ALA A 725 -0.21 -17.07 -11.31
CA ALA A 725 0.02 -16.13 -10.26
C ALA A 725 -0.05 -16.76 -8.87
N GLU A 726 0.83 -16.32 -7.98
CA GLU A 726 0.89 -16.72 -6.57
C GLU A 726 0.93 -15.43 -5.72
N VAL A 727 0.01 -15.28 -4.76
CA VAL A 727 0.12 -14.24 -3.72
C VAL A 727 0.92 -14.82 -2.56
N ILE A 728 2.08 -14.23 -2.27
CA ILE A 728 3.06 -14.77 -1.33
C ILE A 728 3.30 -13.75 -0.21
N LEU A 729 3.24 -14.24 1.02
CA LEU A 729 3.77 -13.57 2.20
C LEU A 729 5.20 -14.08 2.45
N ARG A 730 6.21 -13.24 2.25
CA ARG A 730 7.62 -13.56 2.53
C ARG A 730 8.00 -12.92 3.87
N LYS A 731 8.43 -13.73 4.85
CA LYS A 731 8.85 -13.30 6.20
C LYS A 731 10.20 -13.92 6.54
N LEU A 732 11.21 -13.10 6.86
CA LEU A 732 12.59 -13.55 7.14
C LEU A 732 13.17 -14.51 6.07
N GLY A 733 12.80 -14.30 4.81
CA GLY A 733 13.16 -15.19 3.69
C GLY A 733 12.32 -16.47 3.56
N LYS A 734 11.52 -16.84 4.58
CA LYS A 734 10.54 -17.94 4.51
C LYS A 734 9.30 -17.47 3.76
N GLU A 735 8.91 -18.20 2.72
CA GLU A 735 7.73 -17.90 1.90
C GLU A 735 6.50 -18.66 2.38
N THR A 736 5.32 -18.07 2.19
CA THR A 736 4.02 -18.70 2.39
C THR A 736 3.08 -18.25 1.28
N ILE A 737 2.73 -19.17 0.39
CA ILE A 737 1.73 -18.94 -0.65
C ILE A 737 0.36 -18.85 0.05
N LEU A 738 -0.30 -17.70 -0.05
CA LEU A 738 -1.62 -17.45 0.53
C LEU A 738 -2.75 -17.89 -0.41
N SER A 739 -2.53 -17.74 -1.72
CA SER A 739 -3.46 -18.16 -2.77
C SER A 739 -2.72 -18.22 -4.11
N GLN A 740 -3.24 -19.01 -5.04
CA GLN A 740 -2.69 -19.18 -6.39
C GLN A 740 -3.83 -19.27 -7.41
N GLY A 741 -3.55 -18.93 -8.66
CA GLY A 741 -4.52 -19.02 -9.74
C GLY A 741 -3.89 -18.87 -11.13
N GLU A 742 -4.67 -19.15 -12.17
CA GLU A 742 -4.22 -19.06 -13.55
C GLU A 742 -5.32 -18.61 -14.51
N LEU A 743 -4.92 -17.93 -15.60
CA LEU A 743 -5.79 -17.51 -16.70
C LEU A 743 -5.10 -17.77 -18.04
N PRO A 744 -5.84 -18.13 -19.12
CA PRO A 744 -5.26 -18.35 -20.43
C PRO A 744 -4.72 -17.05 -21.04
N LEU A 745 -3.46 -17.06 -21.50
CA LEU A 745 -2.87 -15.94 -22.23
C LEU A 745 -3.53 -15.81 -23.61
N GLN A 746 -4.05 -14.62 -23.90
CA GLN A 746 -4.59 -14.29 -25.21
C GLN A 746 -3.43 -13.90 -26.14
N ASN A 747 -3.38 -14.48 -27.34
CA ASN A 747 -2.40 -14.13 -28.38
C ASN A 747 -2.76 -12.80 -29.06
N LYS A 748 -2.88 -11.73 -28.28
CA LYS A 748 -3.00 -10.34 -28.73
C LYS A 748 -1.62 -9.76 -29.06
N THR A 749 -1.59 -8.77 -29.95
CA THR A 749 -0.43 -7.88 -30.14
C THR A 749 -0.28 -6.87 -29.01
N ASP A 750 -1.40 -6.54 -28.37
CA ASP A 750 -1.52 -5.42 -27.45
C ASP A 750 -1.10 -5.86 -26.03
N PRO A 751 -0.51 -4.97 -25.21
CA PRO A 751 -0.14 -5.31 -23.84
C PRO A 751 -1.39 -5.58 -22.99
N MET A 752 -1.30 -6.60 -22.12
CA MET A 752 -2.33 -6.87 -21.12
C MET A 752 -2.20 -5.89 -19.95
N GLU A 753 -3.32 -5.51 -19.35
CA GLU A 753 -3.32 -4.76 -18.08
C GLU A 753 -3.41 -5.73 -16.91
N LEU A 754 -2.40 -5.69 -16.03
CA LEU A 754 -2.37 -6.45 -14.79
C LEU A 754 -2.39 -5.50 -13.60
N SER A 755 -3.40 -5.65 -12.74
CA SER A 755 -3.50 -4.95 -11.46
C SER A 755 -3.23 -5.91 -10.31
N PHE A 756 -2.35 -5.56 -9.39
CA PHE A 756 -2.30 -6.15 -8.05
C PHE A 756 -2.89 -5.15 -7.04
N LEU A 757 -3.96 -5.54 -6.35
CA LEU A 757 -4.67 -4.73 -5.38
C LEU A 757 -4.51 -5.34 -3.98
N VAL A 758 -4.24 -4.50 -2.99
CA VAL A 758 -4.34 -4.83 -1.56
C VAL A 758 -5.27 -3.82 -0.88
N GLN A 759 -6.27 -4.30 -0.14
CA GLN A 759 -7.25 -3.47 0.57
C GLN A 759 -7.77 -4.20 1.81
N GLY A 760 -7.69 -3.58 2.99
CA GLY A 760 -8.03 -4.19 4.27
C GLY A 760 -7.34 -5.54 4.48
N ASN A 761 -8.15 -6.57 4.71
CA ASN A 761 -7.72 -7.97 4.87
C ASN A 761 -7.73 -8.77 3.54
N GLU A 762 -7.80 -8.11 2.38
CA GLU A 762 -7.94 -8.78 1.08
C GLU A 762 -6.85 -8.36 0.08
N ALA A 763 -6.45 -9.30 -0.78
CA ALA A 763 -5.61 -9.03 -1.95
C ALA A 763 -6.21 -9.69 -3.19
N LYS A 764 -6.19 -8.99 -4.34
CA LYS A 764 -6.61 -9.58 -5.62
C LYS A 764 -5.68 -9.16 -6.76
N ALA A 765 -5.37 -10.10 -7.64
CA ALA A 765 -4.76 -9.80 -8.92
C ALA A 765 -5.81 -9.88 -10.03
N LEU A 766 -5.85 -8.88 -10.90
CA LEU A 766 -6.68 -8.85 -12.09
C LEU A 766 -5.80 -8.87 -13.34
N CYS A 767 -6.25 -9.53 -14.41
CA CYS A 767 -5.64 -9.49 -15.73
C CYS A 767 -6.74 -9.23 -16.78
N ASP A 768 -6.62 -8.17 -17.57
CA ASP A 768 -7.68 -7.66 -18.47
C ASP A 768 -9.05 -7.59 -17.76
N GLY A 769 -9.06 -7.15 -16.50
CA GLY A 769 -10.25 -7.03 -15.65
C GLY A 769 -10.81 -8.33 -15.05
N LYS A 770 -10.25 -9.51 -15.36
CA LYS A 770 -10.66 -10.81 -14.80
C LYS A 770 -9.85 -11.21 -13.57
N THR A 771 -10.44 -11.92 -12.61
CA THR A 771 -9.76 -12.29 -11.35
C THR A 771 -8.81 -13.47 -11.56
N LEU A 772 -7.52 -13.16 -11.59
CA LEU A 772 -6.43 -14.11 -11.73
C LEU A 772 -6.15 -14.87 -10.43
N VAL A 773 -6.06 -14.17 -9.29
CA VAL A 773 -5.92 -14.76 -7.96
C VAL A 773 -6.52 -13.83 -6.89
N PHE A 774 -7.02 -14.41 -5.79
CA PHE A 774 -7.75 -13.68 -4.74
C PHE A 774 -7.45 -14.27 -3.35
N VAL A 775 -7.33 -13.40 -2.34
CA VAL A 775 -7.10 -13.71 -0.92
C VAL A 775 -8.10 -12.92 -0.07
N ASN A 776 -8.76 -13.57 0.88
CA ASN A 776 -9.77 -12.99 1.77
C ASN A 776 -9.34 -12.86 3.24
N GLU A 777 -8.23 -13.49 3.64
CA GLU A 777 -7.73 -13.47 5.02
C GLU A 777 -6.22 -13.17 5.03
N LEU A 778 -5.86 -11.96 4.58
CA LEU A 778 -4.54 -11.40 4.84
C LEU A 778 -4.33 -11.20 6.35
N PRO A 779 -3.11 -11.42 6.88
CA PRO A 779 -2.73 -10.91 8.19
C PRO A 779 -2.69 -9.37 8.20
N GLU A 780 -2.74 -8.77 9.38
CA GLU A 780 -2.58 -7.32 9.58
C GLU A 780 -1.32 -6.79 8.88
N GLN A 781 -1.49 -5.85 7.94
CA GLN A 781 -0.42 -5.37 7.06
C GLN A 781 0.22 -4.09 7.58
N GLU A 782 1.50 -3.90 7.22
CA GLU A 782 2.25 -2.69 7.49
C GLU A 782 2.36 -1.82 6.23
N ALA A 783 2.65 -0.53 6.44
CA ALA A 783 3.06 0.36 5.37
C ALA A 783 4.44 -0.05 4.84
N GLY A 784 4.60 -0.17 3.52
CA GLY A 784 5.86 -0.57 2.90
C GLY A 784 6.00 -0.10 1.47
N TYR A 785 7.11 -0.43 0.82
CA TYR A 785 7.43 0.11 -0.51
C TYR A 785 7.03 -0.82 -1.64
N ALA A 786 6.66 -0.24 -2.78
CA ALA A 786 6.46 -0.99 -4.01
C ALA A 786 7.82 -1.40 -4.61
N VAL A 787 7.99 -2.68 -4.90
CA VAL A 787 9.18 -3.21 -5.56
C VAL A 787 8.77 -4.15 -6.69
N LEU A 788 9.16 -3.80 -7.91
CA LEU A 788 9.03 -4.67 -9.08
C LEU A 788 10.35 -5.43 -9.26
N ARG A 789 10.29 -6.77 -9.32
CA ARG A 789 11.47 -7.61 -9.59
C ARG A 789 11.26 -8.47 -10.82
N GLN A 790 12.36 -8.78 -11.49
CA GLN A 790 12.43 -9.71 -12.61
C GLN A 790 13.63 -10.62 -12.42
N SER A 791 13.44 -11.93 -12.57
CA SER A 791 14.54 -12.91 -12.54
C SER A 791 14.59 -13.78 -13.80
N SER A 792 15.80 -14.11 -14.22
CA SER A 792 16.09 -14.91 -15.43
C SER A 792 17.48 -15.54 -15.37
N GLN A 793 17.71 -16.57 -16.19
CA GLN A 793 19.05 -17.14 -16.42
C GLN A 793 19.92 -16.26 -17.33
N ALA A 794 19.30 -15.37 -18.12
CA ALA A 794 20.00 -14.38 -18.93
C ALA A 794 20.40 -13.15 -18.10
N GLN A 795 21.55 -12.56 -18.44
CA GLN A 795 22.11 -11.35 -17.82
C GLN A 795 21.77 -10.07 -18.61
N GLU A 796 20.60 -10.05 -19.26
CA GLU A 796 20.07 -8.91 -19.99
C GLU A 796 19.39 -7.94 -19.00
N LYS A 797 19.58 -6.63 -19.16
CA LYS A 797 18.79 -5.66 -18.39
C LYS A 797 17.31 -5.82 -18.78
N PRO A 798 16.36 -5.90 -17.83
CA PRO A 798 14.94 -5.91 -18.16
C PRO A 798 14.51 -4.64 -18.89
N GLU A 799 13.70 -4.84 -19.92
CA GLU A 799 12.75 -3.83 -20.37
C GLU A 799 11.65 -3.74 -19.30
N TRP A 800 11.63 -2.67 -18.52
CA TRP A 800 10.56 -2.48 -17.53
C TRP A 800 9.23 -2.21 -18.24
N PRO A 801 8.13 -2.86 -17.84
CA PRO A 801 6.79 -2.51 -18.31
C PRO A 801 6.40 -1.12 -17.82
N LYS A 802 5.46 -0.47 -18.52
CA LYS A 802 4.83 0.76 -18.01
C LYS A 802 4.11 0.43 -16.70
N LEU A 803 4.30 1.29 -15.71
CA LEU A 803 4.02 1.07 -14.31
C LEU A 803 3.22 2.23 -13.75
N SER A 804 2.21 1.94 -12.92
CA SER A 804 1.60 2.96 -12.05
C SER A 804 1.21 2.37 -10.70
N TYR A 805 1.09 3.24 -9.70
CA TYR A 805 0.35 2.92 -8.49
C TYR A 805 -0.66 4.02 -8.15
N ALA A 806 -1.67 3.65 -7.38
CA ALA A 806 -2.66 4.53 -6.77
C ALA A 806 -3.12 3.94 -5.42
N PRO A 807 -3.88 4.68 -4.57
CA PRO A 807 -4.63 4.05 -3.50
C PRO A 807 -5.58 2.99 -4.05
N ALA A 808 -5.91 1.99 -3.24
CA ALA A 808 -6.96 1.04 -3.57
C ALA A 808 -8.27 1.78 -3.93
N PRO A 809 -8.91 1.51 -5.09
CA PRO A 809 -10.16 2.17 -5.47
C PRO A 809 -11.30 1.72 -4.54
N ALA A 810 -11.58 2.53 -3.52
CA ALA A 810 -12.70 2.32 -2.62
C ALA A 810 -14.05 2.57 -3.33
N LEU A 811 -14.97 1.62 -3.17
CA LEU A 811 -16.37 1.79 -3.60
C LEU A 811 -17.01 2.94 -2.82
N LYS A 812 -17.63 3.89 -3.53
CA LYS A 812 -18.21 5.10 -2.92
C LYS A 812 -19.72 4.94 -2.68
N PRO A 813 -20.32 5.64 -1.69
CA PRO A 813 -21.78 5.69 -1.55
C PRO A 813 -22.44 6.14 -2.85
N ILE A 814 -23.41 5.37 -3.34
CA ILE A 814 -24.10 5.67 -4.62
C ILE A 814 -25.13 6.80 -4.51
N LEU A 815 -25.33 7.33 -3.30
CA LEU A 815 -26.26 8.41 -2.96
C LEU A 815 -25.48 9.58 -2.36
N ASP A 816 -25.49 10.71 -3.06
CA ASP A 816 -25.17 12.01 -2.46
C ASP A 816 -26.43 12.54 -1.75
N ARG A 817 -26.26 13.15 -0.57
CA ARG A 817 -27.35 13.68 0.27
C ARG A 817 -27.04 15.12 0.66
N VAL A 818 -27.88 16.06 0.23
CA VAL A 818 -27.78 17.46 0.66
C VAL A 818 -28.26 17.54 2.10
N ALA A 819 -27.35 17.62 3.07
CA ALA A 819 -27.64 17.52 4.50
C ALA A 819 -28.76 18.49 4.93
N MET A 820 -28.68 19.73 4.45
CA MET A 820 -29.63 20.83 4.68
C MET A 820 -31.08 20.50 4.31
N PHE A 821 -31.31 19.63 3.32
CA PHE A 821 -32.65 19.30 2.82
C PHE A 821 -33.20 17.97 3.36
N THR A 822 -32.47 17.26 4.22
CA THR A 822 -32.87 15.89 4.67
C THR A 822 -34.17 15.87 5.46
N HIS A 823 -34.48 16.95 6.19
CA HIS A 823 -35.71 17.09 6.98
C HIS A 823 -36.89 17.70 6.19
N GLU A 824 -36.64 18.31 5.03
CA GLU A 824 -37.68 19.03 4.27
C GLU A 824 -38.62 18.06 3.54
N VAL A 825 -39.93 18.15 3.85
CA VAL A 825 -40.96 17.27 3.30
C VAL A 825 -41.05 17.36 1.78
N SER A 826 -40.88 18.55 1.20
CA SER A 826 -40.92 18.77 -0.26
C SER A 826 -39.68 18.31 -1.03
N MET A 827 -38.58 17.94 -0.36
CA MET A 827 -37.38 17.36 -1.00
C MET A 827 -37.25 15.84 -0.80
N ARG A 828 -38.18 15.22 -0.06
CA ARG A 828 -38.15 13.78 0.24
C ARG A 828 -38.16 12.88 -0.99
N SER A 829 -38.65 13.33 -2.14
CA SER A 829 -38.69 12.50 -3.35
C SER A 829 -37.31 12.16 -3.92
N TRP A 830 -36.27 12.92 -3.56
CA TRP A 830 -34.88 12.75 -4.03
C TRP A 830 -33.82 12.78 -2.92
N ASN A 831 -34.13 13.35 -1.75
CA ASN A 831 -33.18 13.44 -0.63
C ASN A 831 -33.56 12.56 0.59
N ASN A 832 -34.31 11.47 0.38
CA ASN A 832 -34.70 10.54 1.44
C ASN A 832 -34.45 9.07 1.03
N PRO A 833 -33.74 8.26 1.84
CA PRO A 833 -33.36 6.89 1.48
C PRO A 833 -34.54 5.93 1.36
N VAL A 834 -35.72 6.24 1.92
CA VAL A 834 -36.93 5.41 1.72
C VAL A 834 -37.42 5.48 0.29
N MET A 835 -37.39 6.68 -0.30
CA MET A 835 -37.89 6.90 -1.66
C MET A 835 -36.97 6.29 -2.72
N GLU A 836 -35.72 5.97 -2.39
CA GLU A 836 -34.78 5.23 -3.24
C GLU A 836 -35.20 3.78 -3.55
N TRP A 837 -36.30 3.27 -2.98
CA TRP A 837 -36.74 1.90 -3.18
C TRP A 837 -38.22 1.80 -3.58
N ARG A 838 -38.53 0.89 -4.50
CA ARG A 838 -39.90 0.62 -4.98
C ARG A 838 -40.31 -0.82 -4.70
N LYS A 839 -41.50 -1.04 -4.10
CA LYS A 839 -42.08 -2.39 -3.93
C LYS A 839 -42.53 -2.94 -5.29
N GLN A 840 -42.14 -4.17 -5.61
CA GLN A 840 -42.60 -4.91 -6.80
C GLN A 840 -42.70 -6.41 -6.49
N GLY A 841 -43.93 -6.94 -6.49
CA GLY A 841 -44.21 -8.20 -5.79
C GLY A 841 -43.91 -8.03 -4.29
N GLU A 842 -43.37 -9.06 -3.64
CA GLU A 842 -43.00 -8.97 -2.21
C GLU A 842 -41.62 -8.35 -1.94
N ASN A 843 -40.81 -8.17 -2.98
CA ASN A 843 -39.49 -7.56 -2.89
C ASN A 843 -39.56 -6.03 -3.08
N TYR A 844 -38.52 -5.35 -2.63
CA TYR A 844 -38.29 -3.93 -2.90
C TYR A 844 -36.98 -3.82 -3.70
N TRP A 845 -36.98 -3.03 -4.77
CA TRP A 845 -35.82 -2.81 -5.65
C TRP A 845 -35.35 -1.36 -5.52
N GLN A 846 -34.04 -1.16 -5.44
CA GLN A 846 -33.44 0.17 -5.38
C GLN A 846 -33.50 0.83 -6.77
N GLN A 847 -33.57 2.17 -6.81
CA GLN A 847 -33.82 2.90 -8.05
C GLN A 847 -32.59 3.14 -8.93
N SER A 848 -31.36 3.02 -8.41
CA SER A 848 -30.14 3.12 -9.22
C SER A 848 -29.93 1.84 -10.03
N ASP A 849 -29.39 2.00 -11.24
CA ASP A 849 -28.90 0.90 -12.06
C ASP A 849 -27.39 0.72 -11.78
N LEU A 850 -26.92 -0.52 -11.56
CA LEU A 850 -25.53 -0.80 -11.17
C LEU A 850 -24.80 -1.59 -12.24
N TRP A 851 -23.92 -0.92 -13.00
CA TRP A 851 -23.20 -1.51 -14.14
C TRP A 851 -21.84 -2.14 -13.75
N GLN A 852 -21.11 -1.55 -12.79
CA GLN A 852 -19.74 -1.95 -12.41
C GLN A 852 -19.70 -2.69 -11.06
N ASP A 853 -18.53 -2.74 -10.41
CA ASP A 853 -18.36 -3.30 -9.06
C ASP A 853 -19.27 -2.59 -8.04
N PHE A 854 -19.87 -3.33 -7.12
CA PHE A 854 -20.64 -2.76 -6.01
C PHE A 854 -20.75 -3.72 -4.83
N GLN A 855 -21.00 -3.16 -3.65
CA GLN A 855 -21.30 -3.88 -2.42
C GLN A 855 -22.58 -3.31 -1.78
N ALA A 856 -23.57 -4.18 -1.56
CA ALA A 856 -24.72 -3.90 -0.72
C ALA A 856 -24.59 -4.67 0.60
N SER A 857 -24.80 -4.00 1.72
CA SER A 857 -24.75 -4.58 3.07
C SER A 857 -26.00 -4.22 3.87
N MET A 858 -26.45 -5.13 4.75
CA MET A 858 -27.70 -5.03 5.49
C MET A 858 -27.48 -5.35 6.98
N ASN A 859 -27.72 -4.37 7.86
CA ASN A 859 -27.64 -4.57 9.31
C ASN A 859 -28.90 -5.29 9.82
N ILE A 860 -28.78 -6.59 10.08
CA ILE A 860 -29.89 -7.48 10.46
C ILE A 860 -30.31 -7.25 11.92
N GLN A 861 -29.38 -6.94 12.82
CA GLN A 861 -29.71 -6.69 14.24
C GLN A 861 -30.56 -5.42 14.43
N SER A 862 -30.33 -4.37 13.65
CA SER A 862 -31.16 -3.17 13.67
C SER A 862 -32.55 -3.45 13.12
N LEU A 863 -32.67 -4.25 12.04
CA LEU A 863 -33.95 -4.67 11.48
C LEU A 863 -34.78 -5.54 12.44
N MET A 864 -34.14 -6.41 13.23
CA MET A 864 -34.83 -7.30 14.17
C MET A 864 -35.40 -6.59 15.41
N LYS A 865 -35.00 -5.35 15.70
CA LYS A 865 -35.52 -4.57 16.83
C LYS A 865 -36.93 -4.07 16.54
N GLY A 866 -37.94 -4.84 16.99
CA GLY A 866 -39.35 -4.47 16.92
C GLY A 866 -40.15 -5.09 15.77
N THR A 867 -39.67 -6.16 15.13
CA THR A 867 -40.40 -6.86 14.07
C THR A 867 -40.33 -8.38 14.18
N ASN A 868 -41.42 -9.05 13.83
CA ASN A 868 -41.55 -10.52 13.85
C ASN A 868 -41.41 -11.12 12.43
N GLN A 869 -40.47 -10.61 11.61
CA GLN A 869 -40.28 -11.15 10.25
C GLN A 869 -39.67 -12.56 10.28
N PRO A 870 -40.14 -13.47 9.40
CA PRO A 870 -39.55 -14.81 9.27
C PRO A 870 -38.20 -14.78 8.54
N ALA A 871 -37.96 -13.82 7.66
CA ALA A 871 -36.69 -13.69 6.94
C ALA A 871 -36.41 -12.25 6.48
N TRP A 872 -35.13 -11.94 6.34
CA TRP A 872 -34.58 -10.72 5.75
C TRP A 872 -33.52 -11.10 4.71
N GLY A 873 -33.27 -10.26 3.70
CA GLY A 873 -32.22 -10.60 2.73
C GLY A 873 -31.98 -9.58 1.62
N LEU A 874 -30.83 -9.74 0.96
CA LEU A 874 -30.38 -8.97 -0.20
C LEU A 874 -30.58 -9.79 -1.48
N LEU A 875 -30.84 -9.12 -2.59
CA LEU A 875 -31.04 -9.73 -3.91
C LEU A 875 -30.22 -9.02 -4.98
N MET A 876 -29.78 -9.79 -5.97
CA MET A 876 -29.23 -9.31 -7.24
C MET A 876 -30.10 -9.84 -8.38
N ALA A 877 -30.43 -9.00 -9.36
CA ALA A 877 -31.24 -9.42 -10.50
C ALA A 877 -30.82 -8.75 -11.81
N ASN A 878 -31.12 -9.39 -12.93
CA ASN A 878 -30.95 -8.77 -14.24
C ASN A 878 -32.08 -7.76 -14.53
N SER A 879 -31.92 -6.97 -15.59
CA SER A 879 -32.87 -5.91 -16.00
C SER A 879 -34.32 -6.39 -16.18
N SER A 880 -34.54 -7.67 -16.46
CA SER A 880 -35.86 -8.29 -16.64
C SER A 880 -36.51 -8.81 -15.36
N LEU A 881 -35.78 -8.81 -14.24
CA LEU A 881 -36.12 -9.46 -12.95
C LEU A 881 -36.46 -10.96 -13.04
N LYS A 882 -36.18 -11.64 -14.17
CA LYS A 882 -36.38 -13.09 -14.34
C LYS A 882 -35.25 -13.90 -13.68
N TYR A 883 -34.01 -13.45 -13.83
CA TYR A 883 -32.88 -14.01 -13.09
C TYR A 883 -32.78 -13.27 -11.75
N GLN A 884 -32.91 -13.98 -10.63
CA GLN A 884 -32.82 -13.43 -9.28
C GLN A 884 -31.96 -14.33 -8.38
N LEU A 885 -30.84 -13.77 -7.92
CA LEU A 885 -29.99 -14.33 -6.87
C LEU A 885 -30.39 -13.74 -5.51
N LYS A 886 -30.31 -14.54 -4.44
CA LYS A 886 -30.82 -14.15 -3.11
C LYS A 886 -29.88 -14.61 -1.99
N LEU A 887 -29.52 -13.71 -1.08
CA LEU A 887 -28.88 -14.00 0.21
C LEU A 887 -29.89 -13.70 1.32
N MET A 888 -30.41 -14.76 1.96
CA MET A 888 -31.53 -14.71 2.89
C MET A 888 -31.13 -15.23 4.28
N TYR A 889 -31.38 -14.46 5.33
CA TYR A 889 -31.34 -14.93 6.71
C TYR A 889 -32.76 -15.24 7.21
N GLU A 890 -33.01 -16.51 7.57
CA GLU A 890 -34.27 -16.98 8.15
C GLU A 890 -34.19 -16.98 9.68
N THR A 891 -35.01 -16.15 10.32
CA THR A 891 -34.91 -15.81 11.75
C THR A 891 -35.29 -16.96 12.68
N SER A 892 -36.26 -17.79 12.27
CA SER A 892 -36.75 -18.94 13.03
C SER A 892 -35.76 -20.10 13.07
N LYS A 893 -35.08 -20.35 11.94
CA LYS A 893 -34.04 -21.39 11.81
C LYS A 893 -32.65 -20.92 12.22
N LYS A 894 -32.42 -19.60 12.31
CA LYS A 894 -31.08 -18.97 12.37
C LYS A 894 -30.18 -19.42 11.21
N GLN A 895 -30.74 -19.48 10.00
CA GLN A 895 -30.07 -20.05 8.83
C GLN A 895 -29.82 -18.96 7.78
N LEU A 896 -28.61 -18.91 7.23
CA LEU A 896 -28.25 -18.06 6.10
C LEU A 896 -28.20 -18.91 4.83
N GLU A 897 -28.97 -18.56 3.81
CA GLU A 897 -29.05 -19.26 2.52
C GLU A 897 -28.64 -18.31 1.38
N LEU A 898 -27.73 -18.76 0.52
CA LEU A 898 -27.47 -18.17 -0.80
C LEU A 898 -28.07 -19.07 -1.89
N THR A 899 -29.10 -18.56 -2.56
CA THR A 899 -29.69 -19.19 -3.76
C THR A 899 -29.19 -18.51 -5.02
N VAL A 900 -28.45 -19.25 -5.84
CA VAL A 900 -28.05 -18.88 -7.20
C VAL A 900 -28.88 -19.73 -8.18
N PRO A 901 -29.59 -19.15 -9.16
CA PRO A 901 -30.31 -19.93 -10.17
C PRO A 901 -29.39 -20.92 -10.91
N GLY A 902 -29.84 -22.16 -11.06
CA GLY A 902 -29.08 -23.22 -11.74
C GLY A 902 -27.94 -23.86 -10.94
N GLN A 903 -27.72 -23.47 -9.68
CA GLN A 903 -26.73 -24.07 -8.77
C GLN A 903 -27.39 -24.61 -7.50
N ASP A 904 -26.69 -25.47 -6.78
CA ASP A 904 -27.12 -25.93 -5.45
C ASP A 904 -27.14 -24.79 -4.42
N LYS A 905 -28.09 -24.86 -3.49
CA LYS A 905 -28.30 -23.83 -2.46
C LYS A 905 -27.22 -23.90 -1.38
N LEU A 906 -26.36 -22.89 -1.32
CA LEU A 906 -25.36 -22.78 -0.26
C LEU A 906 -26.03 -22.32 1.03
N ASN A 907 -25.68 -22.95 2.14
CA ASN A 907 -26.37 -22.81 3.42
C ASN A 907 -25.40 -22.81 4.60
N LEU A 908 -25.65 -21.96 5.58
CA LEU A 908 -24.90 -21.89 6.84
C LEU A 908 -25.86 -21.80 8.03
N GLN A 909 -25.69 -22.68 9.00
CA GLN A 909 -26.40 -22.63 10.28
C GLN A 909 -25.67 -21.68 11.24
N LEU A 910 -26.39 -20.75 11.86
CA LEU A 910 -25.84 -19.79 12.82
C LEU A 910 -26.33 -20.07 14.25
N ASN A 911 -25.46 -19.79 15.23
CA ASN A 911 -25.79 -19.90 16.65
C ASN A 911 -26.63 -18.71 17.14
N GLU A 912 -26.40 -17.54 16.56
CA GLU A 912 -27.02 -16.25 16.88
C GLU A 912 -27.34 -15.46 15.60
N PRO A 913 -28.21 -14.44 15.65
CA PRO A 913 -28.50 -13.63 14.47
C PRO A 913 -27.27 -12.84 14.00
N PRO A 914 -27.02 -12.77 12.68
CA PRO A 914 -25.91 -11.99 12.15
C PRO A 914 -26.08 -10.50 12.48
N GLU A 915 -24.98 -9.78 12.66
CA GLU A 915 -25.01 -8.32 12.72
C GLU A 915 -25.28 -7.75 11.32
N ASN A 916 -24.53 -8.24 10.34
CA ASN A 916 -24.50 -7.71 8.97
C ASN A 916 -24.35 -8.85 7.96
N ILE A 917 -25.13 -8.79 6.87
CA ILE A 917 -24.94 -9.64 5.68
C ILE A 917 -24.65 -8.74 4.48
N ALA A 918 -23.79 -9.17 3.56
CA ALA A 918 -23.52 -8.40 2.34
C ALA A 918 -23.45 -9.27 1.08
N LEU A 919 -23.86 -8.69 -0.04
CA LEU A 919 -23.63 -9.19 -1.39
C LEU A 919 -22.80 -8.16 -2.17
N GLN A 920 -21.77 -8.64 -2.85
CA GLN A 920 -20.83 -7.81 -3.59
C GLN A 920 -20.57 -8.42 -4.98
N LYS A 921 -20.72 -7.59 -6.02
CA LYS A 921 -20.18 -7.84 -7.36
C LYS A 921 -18.78 -7.26 -7.36
N SER A 922 -17.75 -8.07 -7.63
CA SER A 922 -16.41 -7.55 -7.87
C SER A 922 -15.69 -8.27 -8.99
N ALA A 923 -15.35 -7.54 -10.05
CA ALA A 923 -14.89 -8.07 -11.32
C ALA A 923 -15.82 -9.21 -11.82
N ASP A 924 -15.25 -10.38 -12.09
CA ASP A 924 -15.94 -11.61 -12.49
C ASP A 924 -16.36 -12.49 -11.29
N ARG A 925 -16.40 -11.94 -10.06
CA ARG A 925 -16.76 -12.66 -8.83
C ARG A 925 -18.01 -12.13 -8.14
N LEU A 926 -18.78 -13.08 -7.61
CA LEU A 926 -19.81 -12.87 -6.61
C LEU A 926 -19.21 -13.17 -5.23
N LEU A 927 -19.25 -12.19 -4.33
CA LEU A 927 -18.79 -12.31 -2.96
C LEU A 927 -19.98 -12.15 -2.01
N ALA A 928 -20.19 -13.11 -1.10
CA ALA A 928 -21.18 -13.04 -0.03
C ALA A 928 -20.49 -13.03 1.34
N ARG A 929 -20.83 -12.05 2.19
CA ARG A 929 -20.15 -11.80 3.47
C ARG A 929 -21.09 -11.89 4.66
N LEU A 930 -20.53 -12.31 5.80
CA LEU A 930 -21.17 -12.44 7.10
C LEU A 930 -20.32 -11.68 8.14
N ASN A 931 -20.89 -10.64 8.76
CA ASN A 931 -20.19 -9.75 9.71
C ASN A 931 -18.83 -9.26 9.14
N GLY A 932 -18.82 -8.84 7.87
CA GLY A 932 -17.62 -8.40 7.12
C GLY A 932 -16.77 -9.53 6.51
N ARG A 933 -16.67 -10.68 7.18
CA ARG A 933 -15.89 -11.84 6.71
C ARG A 933 -16.50 -12.46 5.46
N LEU A 934 -15.66 -12.88 4.51
CA LEU A 934 -16.11 -13.55 3.30
C LEU A 934 -16.56 -14.98 3.62
N LEU A 935 -17.77 -15.34 3.20
CA LEU A 935 -18.36 -16.67 3.40
C LEU A 935 -18.38 -17.50 2.11
N TRP A 936 -18.78 -16.88 0.98
CA TRP A 936 -18.82 -17.53 -0.32
C TRP A 936 -18.20 -16.64 -1.42
N ASN A 937 -17.35 -17.24 -2.25
CA ASN A 937 -16.74 -16.64 -3.44
C ASN A 937 -17.07 -17.54 -4.63
N LEU A 938 -17.91 -17.05 -5.55
CA LEU A 938 -18.36 -17.77 -6.73
C LEU A 938 -18.04 -16.97 -8.00
N PRO A 939 -17.94 -17.61 -9.18
CA PRO A 939 -17.99 -16.89 -10.45
C PRO A 939 -19.29 -16.07 -10.56
N MET A 940 -19.20 -14.85 -11.10
CA MET A 940 -20.36 -14.03 -11.41
C MET A 940 -21.20 -14.69 -12.52
N PRO A 941 -22.52 -14.92 -12.34
CA PRO A 941 -23.37 -15.42 -13.40
C PRO A 941 -23.39 -14.49 -14.62
N GLU A 942 -23.47 -15.06 -15.82
CA GLU A 942 -23.42 -14.30 -17.08
C GLU A 942 -24.57 -13.27 -17.15
N GLU A 943 -25.75 -13.64 -16.65
CA GLU A 943 -26.94 -12.78 -16.58
C GLU A 943 -26.81 -11.58 -15.62
N LEU A 944 -25.78 -11.55 -14.78
CA LEU A 944 -25.48 -10.47 -13.82
C LEU A 944 -24.13 -9.78 -14.11
N SER A 945 -23.42 -10.20 -15.16
CA SER A 945 -22.12 -9.64 -15.55
C SER A 945 -22.22 -8.18 -16.01
N GLY A 946 -23.30 -7.83 -16.73
CA GLY A 946 -23.67 -6.46 -17.10
C GLY A 946 -24.45 -5.74 -16.00
N LEU A 947 -25.61 -5.16 -16.36
CA LEU A 947 -26.49 -4.45 -15.43
C LEU A 947 -27.03 -5.39 -14.34
N CYS A 948 -26.71 -5.08 -13.09
CA CYS A 948 -27.33 -5.65 -11.93
C CYS A 948 -28.30 -4.65 -11.28
N LEU A 949 -29.47 -5.14 -10.86
CA LEU A 949 -30.44 -4.44 -10.03
C LEU A 949 -30.34 -4.95 -8.59
N LEU A 950 -30.19 -4.04 -7.65
CA LEU A 950 -30.18 -4.35 -6.22
C LEU A 950 -31.61 -4.46 -5.68
N GLY A 951 -31.92 -5.54 -4.99
CA GLY A 951 -33.19 -5.76 -4.31
C GLY A 951 -33.04 -6.20 -2.86
N ARG A 952 -34.14 -6.20 -2.12
CA ARG A 952 -34.19 -6.70 -0.73
C ARG A 952 -35.55 -7.28 -0.33
N ALA A 953 -35.54 -8.33 0.48
CA ALA A 953 -36.72 -9.06 0.95
C ALA A 953 -37.00 -8.83 2.45
N GLY A 954 -38.23 -9.12 2.88
CA GLY A 954 -38.75 -8.86 4.23
C GLY A 954 -39.72 -7.66 4.29
N HIS A 955 -40.46 -7.52 5.39
CA HIS A 955 -41.40 -6.42 5.63
C HIS A 955 -41.14 -5.71 6.97
N GLY A 956 -41.37 -4.39 7.03
CA GLY A 956 -41.15 -3.61 8.25
C GLY A 956 -41.43 -2.13 8.02
N ASN A 957 -41.17 -1.30 9.03
CA ASN A 957 -41.20 0.15 8.90
C ASN A 957 -40.23 0.58 7.78
N SER A 958 -40.75 1.35 6.82
CA SER A 958 -40.00 1.74 5.62
C SER A 958 -38.73 2.53 5.92
N GLU A 959 -38.72 3.32 7.00
CA GLU A 959 -37.61 4.19 7.39
C GLU A 959 -36.48 3.42 8.06
N ASP A 960 -36.79 2.50 8.98
CA ASP A 960 -35.79 1.70 9.69
C ASP A 960 -34.98 0.83 8.72
N TRP A 961 -35.64 0.19 7.74
CA TRP A 961 -34.95 -0.70 6.82
C TRP A 961 -34.17 0.03 5.73
N ALA A 962 -34.66 1.18 5.25
CA ALA A 962 -33.96 1.98 4.23
C ALA A 962 -32.66 2.60 4.77
N ASN A 963 -32.57 2.82 6.08
CA ASN A 963 -31.33 3.23 6.75
C ASN A 963 -30.45 2.02 7.17
N ALA A 964 -31.00 0.81 7.26
CA ALA A 964 -30.24 -0.40 7.59
C ALA A 964 -29.51 -1.04 6.39
N VAL A 965 -29.76 -0.58 5.16
CA VAL A 965 -29.05 -1.03 3.94
C VAL A 965 -28.08 0.05 3.46
N ASN A 966 -26.79 -0.26 3.45
CA ASN A 966 -25.75 0.59 2.85
C ASN A 966 -25.35 0.04 1.47
N VAL A 967 -25.10 0.94 0.50
CA VAL A 967 -24.76 0.57 -0.87
C VAL A 967 -23.61 1.42 -1.37
N LEU A 968 -22.50 0.75 -1.68
CA LEU A 968 -21.28 1.33 -2.24
C LEU A 968 -21.07 0.81 -3.67
N GLY A 969 -20.62 1.64 -4.60
CA GLY A 969 -20.43 1.25 -6.01
C GLY A 969 -19.33 2.01 -6.73
N GLU A 970 -18.82 1.39 -7.80
CA GLU A 970 -18.03 2.02 -8.85
C GLU A 970 -18.95 2.46 -10.00
N GLY A 971 -18.51 3.42 -10.81
CA GLY A 971 -19.23 3.82 -12.02
C GLY A 971 -20.53 4.58 -11.78
N VAL A 972 -20.81 5.03 -10.55
CA VAL A 972 -21.92 5.93 -10.21
C VAL A 972 -21.35 7.29 -9.77
N LYS A 973 -21.82 8.39 -10.38
CA LYS A 973 -21.62 9.76 -9.86
C LYS A 973 -22.99 10.41 -9.68
N SER A 974 -23.15 11.07 -8.55
CA SER A 974 -24.31 11.91 -8.24
C SER A 974 -23.88 13.38 -8.22
N TYR A 975 -24.79 14.25 -8.64
CA TYR A 975 -24.62 15.69 -8.70
C TYR A 975 -25.82 16.34 -8.01
N SER A 976 -25.62 16.79 -6.77
CA SER A 976 -26.52 17.74 -6.08
C SER A 976 -26.23 19.20 -6.42
N PHE A 977 -25.09 19.48 -7.07
CA PHE A 977 -24.57 20.82 -7.31
C PHE A 977 -24.31 21.61 -6.01
N GLN A 978 -23.80 20.90 -4.99
CA GLN A 978 -23.08 21.48 -3.85
C GLN A 978 -21.64 21.82 -4.28
N GLU A 979 -20.90 20.85 -4.84
CA GLU A 979 -19.65 21.07 -5.59
C GLU A 979 -19.88 22.01 -6.79
N ALA A 980 -18.88 22.80 -7.15
CA ALA A 980 -18.86 23.61 -8.37
C ALA A 980 -19.00 22.72 -9.63
N PRO A 981 -19.67 23.18 -10.70
CA PRO A 981 -20.07 22.33 -11.83
C PRO A 981 -18.94 22.03 -12.83
N CYS A 982 -17.72 21.75 -12.36
CA CYS A 982 -16.53 21.47 -13.19
C CYS A 982 -16.67 20.24 -14.09
N ASP A 983 -17.60 19.32 -13.82
CA ASP A 983 -17.93 18.21 -14.73
C ASP A 983 -18.78 18.64 -15.94
N TRP A 984 -19.18 19.92 -16.03
CA TRP A 984 -20.20 20.39 -16.96
C TRP A 984 -19.76 21.58 -17.82
N LEU A 985 -20.37 21.72 -18.99
CA LEU A 985 -20.15 22.79 -19.96
C LEU A 985 -21.47 23.45 -20.35
N ALA A 986 -21.64 24.74 -20.05
CA ALA A 986 -22.72 25.55 -20.56
C ALA A 986 -22.48 25.91 -22.04
N ALA A 987 -23.12 25.17 -22.95
CA ALA A 987 -23.05 25.44 -24.39
C ALA A 987 -24.02 26.54 -24.81
N ALA A 988 -25.22 26.60 -24.20
CA ALA A 988 -26.22 27.60 -24.49
C ALA A 988 -27.12 27.89 -23.27
N GLY A 989 -27.69 29.11 -23.22
CA GLY A 989 -28.46 29.60 -22.09
C GLY A 989 -27.60 29.93 -20.86
N ASN A 990 -28.23 30.52 -19.84
CA ASN A 990 -27.57 30.81 -18.57
C ASN A 990 -27.69 29.60 -17.65
N TRP A 991 -26.60 29.22 -17.00
CA TRP A 991 -26.55 28.10 -16.04
C TRP A 991 -25.89 28.54 -14.74
N GLU A 992 -26.65 28.50 -13.65
CA GLU A 992 -26.30 29.11 -12.35
C GLU A 992 -27.05 28.42 -11.19
N VAL A 993 -26.54 28.55 -9.95
CA VAL A 993 -27.31 28.23 -8.74
C VAL A 993 -28.15 29.45 -8.37
N THR A 994 -29.47 29.30 -8.40
CA THR A 994 -30.41 30.44 -8.46
C THR A 994 -31.76 30.07 -7.85
N ASN A 995 -32.56 31.06 -7.48
CA ASN A 995 -33.74 30.81 -6.66
C ASN A 995 -34.87 30.11 -7.43
N ARG A 996 -35.44 29.04 -6.87
CA ARG A 996 -36.59 28.34 -7.48
C ARG A 996 -37.90 29.12 -7.33
N TRP A 997 -38.08 29.80 -6.19
CA TRP A 997 -39.34 30.44 -5.81
C TRP A 997 -39.17 31.94 -5.57
N GLN A 998 -39.78 32.77 -6.43
CA GLN A 998 -39.85 34.22 -6.23
C GLN A 998 -40.60 34.61 -4.93
N CYS A 999 -41.43 33.71 -4.37
CA CYS A 999 -42.14 33.91 -3.10
C CYS A 999 -41.40 33.42 -1.85
N ASP A 1000 -40.31 32.67 -1.98
CA ASP A 1000 -39.40 32.29 -0.89
C ASP A 1000 -37.97 32.16 -1.48
N PRO A 1001 -37.27 33.29 -1.72
CA PRO A 1001 -36.05 33.32 -2.52
C PRO A 1001 -34.83 32.64 -1.88
N ARG A 1002 -34.95 32.19 -0.62
CA ARG A 1002 -33.91 31.46 0.10
C ARG A 1002 -33.53 30.13 -0.58
N TRP A 1003 -34.48 29.50 -1.26
CA TRP A 1003 -34.31 28.17 -1.86
C TRP A 1003 -33.69 28.25 -3.25
N SER A 1004 -32.40 27.93 -3.33
CA SER A 1004 -31.64 27.95 -4.58
C SER A 1004 -31.16 26.56 -4.99
N PHE A 1005 -31.29 26.28 -6.29
CA PHE A 1005 -30.88 25.04 -6.94
C PHE A 1005 -30.20 25.38 -8.27
N PHE A 1006 -29.48 24.43 -8.84
CA PHE A 1006 -28.89 24.61 -10.15
C PHE A 1006 -29.97 24.69 -11.23
N SER A 1007 -29.86 25.67 -12.13
CA SER A 1007 -30.88 26.00 -13.13
C SER A 1007 -30.25 26.26 -14.48
N GLY A 1008 -30.93 25.82 -15.54
CA GLY A 1008 -30.71 26.29 -16.91
C GLY A 1008 -31.86 27.16 -17.39
N GLN A 1009 -31.59 28.28 -18.07
CA GLN A 1009 -32.64 29.11 -18.66
C GLN A 1009 -32.25 29.74 -20.00
N ASN A 1010 -33.18 29.69 -20.96
CA ASN A 1010 -33.21 30.51 -22.17
C ASN A 1010 -34.66 30.61 -22.64
N LEU A 1011 -35.21 31.83 -22.72
CA LEU A 1011 -36.61 32.05 -23.10
C LEU A 1011 -36.82 32.18 -24.61
N ASP A 1012 -35.77 32.51 -25.38
CA ASP A 1012 -35.86 32.76 -26.81
C ASP A 1012 -35.36 31.59 -27.68
N GLY A 1013 -34.63 30.65 -27.09
CA GLY A 1013 -34.10 29.45 -27.77
C GLY A 1013 -33.67 28.35 -26.79
N VAL A 1014 -32.59 27.63 -27.13
CA VAL A 1014 -32.09 26.49 -26.34
C VAL A 1014 -31.26 26.93 -25.13
N ALA A 1015 -31.46 26.29 -23.98
CA ALA A 1015 -30.46 26.19 -22.92
C ALA A 1015 -29.93 24.74 -22.90
N CYS A 1016 -28.62 24.56 -22.93
CA CYS A 1016 -27.97 23.26 -23.04
C CYS A 1016 -26.69 23.20 -22.19
N LEU A 1017 -26.58 22.15 -21.39
CA LEU A 1017 -25.47 21.83 -20.52
C LEU A 1017 -24.96 20.42 -20.82
N TRP A 1018 -23.76 20.31 -21.38
CA TRP A 1018 -23.11 19.02 -21.63
C TRP A 1018 -22.33 18.55 -20.41
N ASN A 1019 -22.34 17.25 -20.13
CA ASN A 1019 -21.33 16.66 -19.26
C ASN A 1019 -20.02 16.50 -20.05
N LYS A 1020 -18.88 16.88 -19.47
CA LYS A 1020 -17.57 16.86 -20.13
C LYS A 1020 -17.01 15.46 -20.36
N LEU A 1021 -17.53 14.45 -19.64
CA LEU A 1021 -16.95 13.11 -19.56
C LEU A 1021 -17.61 12.14 -20.56
N PRO A 1022 -16.81 11.35 -21.32
CA PRO A 1022 -17.33 10.30 -22.18
C PRO A 1022 -17.84 9.12 -21.33
N GLN A 1023 -19.05 8.65 -21.63
CA GLN A 1023 -19.68 7.52 -20.97
C GLN A 1023 -19.39 6.19 -21.69
N GLY A 1024 -19.58 5.06 -21.00
CA GLY A 1024 -19.56 3.74 -21.61
C GLY A 1024 -20.76 3.51 -22.55
N GLU A 1025 -20.70 2.45 -23.37
CA GLU A 1025 -21.76 2.12 -24.34
C GLU A 1025 -23.13 1.83 -23.67
N ASN A 1026 -23.08 1.41 -22.42
CA ASN A 1026 -24.21 1.13 -21.56
C ASN A 1026 -24.22 2.09 -20.36
N LEU A 1027 -25.38 2.72 -20.14
CA LEU A 1027 -25.55 3.68 -19.06
C LEU A 1027 -27.01 3.88 -18.66
N SER A 1028 -27.19 4.58 -17.54
CA SER A 1028 -28.48 4.97 -17.00
C SER A 1028 -28.33 6.33 -16.34
N VAL A 1029 -29.27 7.23 -16.60
CA VAL A 1029 -29.32 8.56 -16.00
C VAL A 1029 -30.69 8.75 -15.37
N ASP A 1030 -30.72 9.10 -14.09
CA ASP A 1030 -31.92 9.58 -13.42
C ASP A 1030 -31.69 10.99 -12.86
N PHE A 1031 -32.72 11.83 -12.94
CA PHE A 1031 -32.64 13.22 -12.52
C PHE A 1031 -34.00 13.80 -12.12
N PHE A 1032 -33.94 14.75 -11.18
CA PHE A 1032 -35.10 15.34 -10.54
C PHE A 1032 -35.25 16.81 -10.97
N VAL A 1033 -36.29 17.08 -11.75
CA VAL A 1033 -36.50 18.36 -12.44
C VAL A 1033 -37.78 19.06 -11.98
N GLY A 1034 -37.82 20.38 -12.14
CA GLY A 1034 -39.04 21.15 -11.89
C GLY A 1034 -39.01 22.54 -12.49
N PRO A 1035 -40.17 23.21 -12.59
CA PRO A 1035 -40.23 24.59 -13.05
C PRO A 1035 -39.55 25.54 -12.06
N LYS A 1036 -38.86 26.54 -12.63
CA LYS A 1036 -38.58 27.82 -11.96
C LYS A 1036 -39.88 28.61 -11.85
N MET A 1037 -40.01 29.44 -10.81
CA MET A 1037 -41.17 30.31 -10.64
C MET A 1037 -40.93 31.64 -11.33
N ASP A 1038 -41.42 31.78 -12.56
CA ASP A 1038 -41.58 33.08 -13.22
C ASP A 1038 -43.03 33.56 -13.12
N THR A 1039 -43.23 34.71 -12.45
CA THR A 1039 -44.54 35.39 -12.34
C THR A 1039 -44.87 36.34 -13.49
N GLY A 1040 -43.90 36.67 -14.34
CA GLY A 1040 -44.10 37.40 -15.60
C GLY A 1040 -44.69 36.50 -16.69
N ARG A 1041 -44.30 35.21 -16.73
CA ARG A 1041 -44.82 34.22 -17.70
C ARG A 1041 -46.15 33.57 -17.31
N GLY A 1042 -46.60 33.65 -16.05
CA GLY A 1042 -47.86 33.02 -15.61
C GLY A 1042 -48.08 33.01 -14.10
N LYS A 1043 -49.16 32.35 -13.65
CA LYS A 1043 -49.50 32.20 -12.21
C LYS A 1043 -49.83 30.76 -11.79
N LYS A 1044 -49.84 29.83 -12.74
CA LYS A 1044 -50.17 28.40 -12.54
C LYS A 1044 -49.20 27.49 -13.31
N TYR A 1045 -47.99 27.96 -13.63
CA TYR A 1045 -46.99 27.21 -14.40
C TYR A 1045 -47.50 26.81 -15.79
N GLU A 1046 -48.24 27.71 -16.44
CA GLU A 1046 -48.81 27.56 -17.78
C GLU A 1046 -47.76 27.31 -18.88
N TYR A 1047 -46.50 27.69 -18.60
CA TYR A 1047 -45.32 27.54 -19.44
C TYR A 1047 -44.50 26.27 -19.16
N ALA A 1048 -44.82 25.47 -18.14
CA ALA A 1048 -44.00 24.32 -17.75
C ALA A 1048 -44.07 23.19 -18.80
N GLY A 1049 -42.90 22.71 -19.22
CA GLY A 1049 -42.72 21.81 -20.36
C GLY A 1049 -41.24 21.72 -20.73
N ASP A 1050 -40.95 20.94 -21.76
CA ASP A 1050 -39.66 20.90 -22.45
C ASP A 1050 -38.44 20.55 -21.58
N TYR A 1051 -38.65 19.76 -20.51
CA TYR A 1051 -37.55 19.19 -19.73
C TYR A 1051 -36.91 18.03 -20.51
N ALA A 1052 -35.66 18.18 -20.92
CA ALA A 1052 -35.01 17.21 -21.81
C ALA A 1052 -33.61 16.79 -21.35
N LEU A 1053 -33.24 15.57 -21.75
CA LEU A 1053 -31.88 15.07 -21.68
C LEU A 1053 -31.57 14.32 -22.98
N VAL A 1054 -30.37 14.53 -23.51
CA VAL A 1054 -29.88 13.84 -24.72
C VAL A 1054 -28.79 12.84 -24.34
N LEU A 1055 -28.87 11.62 -24.88
CA LEU A 1055 -27.85 10.56 -24.78
C LEU A 1055 -27.18 10.28 -26.12
N CYS A 1056 -25.96 9.75 -26.07
CA CYS A 1056 -25.17 9.31 -27.21
C CYS A 1056 -25.04 10.39 -28.29
N ALA A 1057 -24.68 11.60 -27.84
CA ALA A 1057 -24.42 12.75 -28.70
C ALA A 1057 -22.91 13.01 -28.84
N ASP A 1058 -22.55 13.76 -29.88
CA ASP A 1058 -21.23 14.35 -30.11
C ASP A 1058 -20.86 15.44 -29.07
N GLY A 1059 -21.84 15.86 -28.27
CA GLY A 1059 -21.74 16.90 -27.25
C GLY A 1059 -21.50 18.32 -27.80
N GLN A 1060 -21.84 18.55 -29.08
CA GLN A 1060 -21.90 19.88 -29.70
C GLN A 1060 -23.30 20.16 -30.25
N ASN A 1061 -23.98 19.12 -30.72
CA ASN A 1061 -25.26 19.16 -31.42
C ASN A 1061 -26.25 18.18 -30.76
N ILE A 1062 -27.40 18.66 -30.30
CA ILE A 1062 -28.42 17.80 -29.67
C ILE A 1062 -29.01 16.82 -30.70
N ASN A 1063 -29.08 17.23 -31.96
CA ASN A 1063 -29.54 16.40 -33.08
C ASN A 1063 -28.54 15.31 -33.53
N SER A 1064 -27.39 15.15 -32.86
CA SER A 1064 -26.52 13.99 -33.10
C SER A 1064 -27.05 12.71 -32.43
N GLY A 1065 -27.67 12.83 -31.24
CA GLY A 1065 -28.00 11.73 -30.32
C GLY A 1065 -29.49 11.37 -30.22
N TYR A 1066 -29.87 10.79 -29.07
CA TYR A 1066 -31.25 10.50 -28.68
C TYR A 1066 -31.73 11.51 -27.63
N SER A 1067 -32.73 12.33 -27.95
CA SER A 1067 -33.35 13.23 -26.97
C SER A 1067 -34.59 12.62 -26.32
N PHE A 1068 -34.64 12.69 -24.99
CA PHE A 1068 -35.74 12.23 -24.14
C PHE A 1068 -36.41 13.46 -23.55
N ILE A 1069 -37.62 13.77 -24.01
CA ILE A 1069 -38.29 15.04 -23.71
C ILE A 1069 -39.56 14.77 -22.90
N PHE A 1070 -39.70 15.41 -21.75
CA PHE A 1070 -40.91 15.39 -20.92
C PHE A 1070 -41.69 16.70 -21.11
N GLY A 1071 -42.89 16.59 -21.69
CA GLY A 1071 -43.71 17.76 -22.01
C GLY A 1071 -43.24 18.54 -23.24
N GLY A 1072 -42.72 17.86 -24.27
CA GLY A 1072 -42.23 18.48 -25.50
C GLY A 1072 -43.33 18.97 -26.46
N TRP A 1073 -42.94 19.84 -27.39
CA TRP A 1073 -43.82 20.54 -28.36
C TRP A 1073 -45.03 21.19 -27.68
N ASP A 1074 -44.76 22.18 -26.82
CA ASP A 1074 -45.75 22.85 -25.98
C ASP A 1074 -46.60 21.87 -25.14
N ASN A 1075 -45.92 20.91 -24.49
CA ASN A 1075 -46.55 19.89 -23.66
C ASN A 1075 -47.61 19.02 -24.40
N ARG A 1076 -47.41 18.80 -25.71
CA ARG A 1076 -48.18 17.87 -26.55
C ARG A 1076 -48.11 16.42 -26.05
N GLY A 1077 -47.01 16.04 -25.41
CA GLY A 1077 -46.75 14.71 -24.85
C GLY A 1077 -45.33 14.59 -24.30
N SER A 1078 -44.85 13.35 -24.19
CA SER A 1078 -43.45 13.02 -23.90
C SER A 1078 -42.89 12.15 -25.01
N GLN A 1079 -41.64 12.35 -25.40
CA GLN A 1079 -41.08 11.80 -26.64
C GLN A 1079 -39.69 11.19 -26.45
N ILE A 1080 -39.39 10.21 -27.30
CA ILE A 1080 -38.02 9.82 -27.65
C ILE A 1080 -37.78 10.27 -29.10
N VAL A 1081 -36.76 11.08 -29.30
CA VAL A 1081 -36.32 11.61 -30.59
C VAL A 1081 -34.97 10.98 -30.93
N ARG A 1082 -34.79 10.48 -32.16
CA ARG A 1082 -33.50 10.01 -32.70
C ARG A 1082 -33.05 11.03 -33.75
N ARG A 1083 -31.98 11.76 -33.46
CA ARG A 1083 -31.60 12.97 -34.22
C ARG A 1083 -32.79 13.94 -34.24
N ASN A 1084 -33.28 14.32 -35.42
CA ASN A 1084 -34.49 15.15 -35.56
C ASN A 1084 -35.82 14.37 -35.39
N SER A 1085 -35.82 13.06 -35.63
CA SER A 1085 -37.07 12.31 -35.83
C SER A 1085 -37.69 11.80 -34.52
N ILE A 1086 -38.93 12.17 -34.23
CA ILE A 1086 -39.72 11.56 -33.13
C ILE A 1086 -39.95 10.07 -33.45
N VAL A 1087 -39.26 9.19 -32.73
CA VAL A 1087 -39.34 7.72 -32.90
C VAL A 1087 -40.30 7.07 -31.89
N LYS A 1088 -40.62 7.75 -30.79
CA LYS A 1088 -41.70 7.39 -29.86
C LYS A 1088 -42.38 8.66 -29.33
N GLU A 1089 -43.70 8.63 -29.19
CA GLU A 1089 -44.49 9.66 -28.51
C GLU A 1089 -45.52 9.00 -27.59
N ASN A 1090 -45.68 9.53 -26.38
CA ASN A 1090 -46.74 9.21 -25.44
C ASN A 1090 -47.49 10.50 -25.10
N ARG A 1091 -48.78 10.56 -25.45
CA ARG A 1091 -49.61 11.78 -25.26
C ARG A 1091 -50.30 11.86 -23.91
N ASP A 1092 -50.23 10.81 -23.10
CA ASP A 1092 -50.90 10.74 -21.80
C ASP A 1092 -49.95 11.13 -20.65
N ILE A 1093 -48.64 11.02 -20.87
CA ILE A 1093 -47.62 11.55 -19.96
C ILE A 1093 -47.22 12.97 -20.40
N LYS A 1094 -47.57 13.94 -19.55
CA LYS A 1094 -47.44 15.39 -19.76
C LYS A 1094 -47.08 16.10 -18.46
N VAL A 1095 -46.47 17.28 -18.56
CA VAL A 1095 -46.26 18.19 -17.43
C VAL A 1095 -47.63 18.73 -16.99
N THR A 1096 -47.92 18.69 -15.69
CA THR A 1096 -49.21 19.16 -15.16
C THR A 1096 -49.18 20.68 -14.98
N ARG A 1097 -49.55 21.43 -16.02
CA ARG A 1097 -49.59 22.91 -16.04
C ARG A 1097 -50.68 23.48 -15.11
N SER A 1098 -50.45 23.43 -13.80
CA SER A 1098 -51.29 24.02 -12.76
C SER A 1098 -50.48 24.37 -11.50
N SER A 1099 -51.03 25.19 -10.61
CA SER A 1099 -50.40 25.52 -9.33
C SER A 1099 -50.09 24.31 -8.42
N ALA A 1100 -50.61 23.12 -8.71
CA ALA A 1100 -50.26 21.89 -7.99
C ALA A 1100 -48.76 21.54 -8.10
N ILE A 1101 -48.11 21.84 -9.22
CA ILE A 1101 -46.68 21.50 -9.44
C ILE A 1101 -45.71 22.50 -8.79
N HIS A 1102 -46.22 23.51 -8.08
CA HIS A 1102 -45.43 24.54 -7.39
C HIS A 1102 -44.30 23.97 -6.52
N ARG A 1103 -44.53 22.83 -5.85
CA ARG A 1103 -43.54 22.11 -5.04
C ARG A 1103 -43.15 20.74 -5.60
N GLN A 1104 -43.61 20.37 -6.79
CA GLN A 1104 -43.29 19.06 -7.37
C GLN A 1104 -41.86 19.06 -7.91
N TRP A 1105 -41.18 17.93 -7.71
CA TRP A 1105 -40.04 17.50 -8.49
C TRP A 1105 -40.47 16.27 -9.26
N PHE A 1106 -40.27 16.27 -10.58
CA PHE A 1106 -40.54 15.14 -11.45
C PHE A 1106 -39.27 14.29 -11.57
N HIS A 1107 -39.40 12.99 -11.43
CA HIS A 1107 -38.29 12.05 -11.63
C HIS A 1107 -38.29 11.56 -13.07
N MET A 1108 -37.32 12.00 -13.87
CA MET A 1108 -37.02 11.43 -15.19
C MET A 1108 -35.93 10.37 -15.06
N LYS A 1109 -36.18 9.14 -15.52
CA LYS A 1109 -35.16 8.08 -15.63
C LYS A 1109 -35.04 7.60 -17.07
N ILE A 1110 -33.81 7.43 -17.54
CA ILE A 1110 -33.46 7.00 -18.89
C ILE A 1110 -32.41 5.88 -18.77
N ARG A 1111 -32.57 4.80 -19.55
CA ARG A 1111 -31.58 3.71 -19.65
C ARG A 1111 -31.24 3.44 -21.11
N LYS A 1112 -29.97 3.19 -21.41
CA LYS A 1112 -29.49 2.53 -22.63
C LYS A 1112 -28.84 1.20 -22.25
N GLU A 1113 -29.40 0.12 -22.78
CA GLU A 1113 -29.00 -1.27 -22.55
C GLU A 1113 -28.82 -1.95 -23.92
N ASN A 1114 -27.59 -1.91 -24.42
CA ASN A 1114 -27.18 -2.26 -25.78
C ASN A 1114 -27.95 -1.46 -26.85
N SER A 1115 -28.89 -2.11 -27.55
CA SER A 1115 -29.80 -1.52 -28.54
C SER A 1115 -31.06 -0.90 -27.93
N ARG A 1116 -31.40 -1.27 -26.69
CA ARG A 1116 -32.67 -0.92 -26.05
C ARG A 1116 -32.54 0.37 -25.25
N LEU A 1117 -33.34 1.36 -25.63
CA LEU A 1117 -33.49 2.63 -24.90
C LEU A 1117 -34.86 2.66 -24.22
N SER A 1118 -34.88 3.05 -22.95
CA SER A 1118 -36.09 3.06 -22.12
C SER A 1118 -36.20 4.36 -21.32
N PHE A 1119 -37.41 4.92 -21.24
CA PHE A 1119 -37.66 6.24 -20.64
C PHE A 1119 -38.88 6.21 -19.72
N TRP A 1120 -38.71 6.70 -18.48
CA TRP A 1120 -39.75 6.80 -17.46
C TRP A 1120 -39.87 8.23 -16.90
N VAL A 1121 -41.09 8.62 -16.54
CA VAL A 1121 -41.39 9.86 -15.78
C VAL A 1121 -42.26 9.50 -14.58
N ASP A 1122 -41.85 9.93 -13.38
CA ASP A 1122 -42.45 9.55 -12.09
C ASP A 1122 -42.68 8.03 -11.97
N GLY A 1123 -41.75 7.26 -12.55
CA GLY A 1123 -41.80 5.80 -12.61
C GLY A 1123 -42.75 5.18 -13.62
N LYS A 1124 -43.58 5.97 -14.32
CA LYS A 1124 -44.42 5.50 -15.43
C LYS A 1124 -43.58 5.42 -16.70
N LEU A 1125 -43.69 4.31 -17.44
CA LEU A 1125 -43.00 4.14 -18.72
C LEU A 1125 -43.59 5.10 -19.76
N VAL A 1126 -42.74 5.96 -20.34
CA VAL A 1126 -43.09 6.81 -21.50
C VAL A 1126 -43.09 5.94 -22.74
N ALA A 1127 -41.95 5.32 -23.04
CA ALA A 1127 -41.77 4.41 -24.15
C ALA A 1127 -40.48 3.57 -23.98
N GLU A 1128 -40.43 2.46 -24.73
CA GLU A 1128 -39.19 1.78 -25.08
C GLU A 1128 -38.96 1.84 -26.59
N LEU A 1129 -37.70 1.86 -26.98
CA LEU A 1129 -37.20 1.77 -28.34
C LEU A 1129 -36.12 0.68 -28.37
N ASP A 1130 -36.16 -0.19 -29.37
CA ASP A 1130 -35.06 -1.09 -29.70
C ASP A 1130 -34.53 -0.62 -31.06
N ASP A 1131 -33.27 -0.16 -31.10
CA ASP A 1131 -32.63 0.42 -32.28
C ASP A 1131 -31.57 -0.55 -32.80
N PRO A 1132 -31.75 -1.17 -33.98
CA PRO A 1132 -30.79 -2.13 -34.53
C PRO A 1132 -29.46 -1.48 -34.95
N GLU A 1133 -29.40 -0.14 -35.06
CA GLU A 1133 -28.18 0.60 -35.33
C GLU A 1133 -27.97 1.71 -34.28
N PRO A 1134 -27.54 1.37 -33.05
CA PRO A 1134 -27.43 2.36 -31.99
C PRO A 1134 -26.41 3.46 -32.33
N LEU A 1135 -26.79 4.71 -32.06
CA LEU A 1135 -25.85 5.85 -32.03
C LEU A 1135 -24.73 5.58 -31.01
N LYS A 1136 -23.48 5.87 -31.39
CA LYS A 1136 -22.25 5.40 -30.72
C LYS A 1136 -21.43 6.50 -30.06
N ASP A 1137 -21.80 7.76 -30.26
CA ASP A 1137 -21.18 8.88 -29.54
C ASP A 1137 -21.48 8.78 -28.04
N ARG A 1138 -20.71 9.48 -27.21
CA ARG A 1138 -20.55 9.11 -25.78
C ARG A 1138 -20.81 10.23 -24.79
N TYR A 1139 -21.28 11.40 -25.26
CA TYR A 1139 -21.64 12.51 -24.39
C TYR A 1139 -23.15 12.55 -24.15
N PHE A 1140 -23.52 13.17 -23.03
CA PHE A 1140 -24.90 13.43 -22.65
C PHE A 1140 -25.03 14.86 -22.13
N GLY A 1141 -26.23 15.41 -22.21
CA GLY A 1141 -26.50 16.78 -21.78
C GLY A 1141 -27.93 17.03 -21.36
N ILE A 1142 -28.11 17.89 -20.36
CA ILE A 1142 -29.42 18.41 -19.95
C ILE A 1142 -29.74 19.59 -20.84
N TRP A 1143 -30.97 19.68 -21.37
CA TRP A 1143 -31.39 20.82 -22.15
C TRP A 1143 -32.88 21.16 -21.98
N THR A 1144 -33.24 22.37 -22.39
CA THR A 1144 -34.62 22.85 -22.44
C THR A 1144 -34.78 23.90 -23.55
N TRP A 1145 -36.01 24.10 -24.02
CA TRP A 1145 -36.34 24.99 -25.13
C TRP A 1145 -37.32 26.08 -24.72
N LYS A 1146 -36.95 27.35 -24.91
CA LYS A 1146 -37.79 28.55 -24.63
C LYS A 1146 -38.41 28.52 -23.23
N SER A 1147 -37.64 28.06 -22.25
CA SER A 1147 -38.11 27.63 -20.94
C SER A 1147 -36.97 27.61 -19.90
N GLU A 1148 -37.31 27.21 -18.69
CA GLU A 1148 -36.48 27.24 -17.49
C GLU A 1148 -36.55 25.88 -16.79
N ILE A 1149 -35.40 25.28 -16.50
CA ILE A 1149 -35.29 23.97 -15.85
C ILE A 1149 -34.50 24.11 -14.56
N MET A 1150 -35.13 23.79 -13.42
CA MET A 1150 -34.42 23.57 -12.15
C MET A 1150 -34.04 22.09 -12.05
N VAL A 1151 -32.82 21.80 -11.59
CA VAL A 1151 -32.33 20.45 -11.31
C VAL A 1151 -31.98 20.34 -9.82
N ALA A 1152 -32.61 19.39 -9.12
CA ALA A 1152 -32.33 19.13 -7.70
C ALA A 1152 -31.20 18.13 -7.48
N GLN A 1153 -31.21 17.06 -8.27
CA GLN A 1153 -30.15 16.05 -8.30
C GLN A 1153 -30.14 15.39 -9.69
N LEU A 1154 -28.97 15.05 -10.20
CA LEU A 1154 -28.77 14.11 -11.31
C LEU A 1154 -27.83 12.99 -10.86
N ARG A 1155 -28.16 11.75 -11.20
CA ARG A 1155 -27.33 10.56 -11.00
C ARG A 1155 -27.09 9.91 -12.34
N ILE A 1156 -25.83 9.55 -12.59
CA ILE A 1156 -25.45 8.72 -13.73
C ILE A 1156 -24.76 7.47 -13.21
N SER A 1157 -25.14 6.32 -13.77
CA SER A 1157 -24.32 5.11 -13.72
C SER A 1157 -23.99 4.64 -15.13
N SER A 1158 -22.73 4.26 -15.36
CA SER A 1158 -22.24 3.80 -16.64
C SER A 1158 -21.36 2.56 -16.48
N GLN A 1159 -21.34 1.69 -17.50
CA GLN A 1159 -20.31 0.67 -17.65
C GLN A 1159 -18.91 1.31 -17.75
N LYS A 1160 -17.87 0.61 -17.30
CA LYS A 1160 -16.49 1.10 -17.38
C LYS A 1160 -16.11 1.40 -18.83
N HIS A 1161 -15.45 2.54 -19.05
CA HIS A 1161 -14.91 2.91 -20.35
C HIS A 1161 -13.37 2.92 -20.28
N GLU A 1162 -12.72 2.26 -21.24
CA GLU A 1162 -11.31 1.89 -21.16
C GLU A 1162 -10.33 3.05 -21.40
N ASN A 1163 -10.80 4.20 -21.90
CA ASN A 1163 -9.96 5.34 -22.26
C ASN A 1163 -10.42 6.65 -21.60
N ALA A 1164 -9.47 7.47 -21.15
CA ALA A 1164 -9.72 8.87 -20.87
C ALA A 1164 -9.90 9.64 -22.19
N GLY A 1165 -11.10 9.57 -22.78
CA GLY A 1165 -11.42 10.31 -24.01
C GLY A 1165 -11.25 11.81 -23.83
N ALA A 1166 -10.97 12.53 -24.91
CA ALA A 1166 -10.68 13.97 -24.84
C ALA A 1166 -11.83 14.75 -24.17
N VAL A 1167 -11.47 15.61 -23.20
CA VAL A 1167 -12.41 16.51 -22.52
C VAL A 1167 -13.19 17.31 -23.54
N LEU A 1168 -14.51 17.34 -23.40
CA LEU A 1168 -15.38 18.04 -24.34
C LEU A 1168 -15.17 19.56 -24.28
N ARG A 1169 -15.18 20.22 -25.45
CA ARG A 1169 -14.82 21.63 -25.63
C ARG A 1169 -16.00 22.45 -26.17
N ARG A 1170 -16.03 23.73 -25.84
CA ARG A 1170 -17.09 24.67 -26.27
C ARG A 1170 -17.10 24.88 -27.78
N SER A 1171 -18.25 24.63 -28.41
CA SER A 1171 -18.54 24.97 -29.81
C SER A 1171 -18.68 26.48 -30.00
N LYS A 1172 -18.44 26.98 -31.21
CA LYS A 1172 -18.62 28.41 -31.57
C LYS A 1172 -20.07 28.80 -31.92
N GLY A 1173 -21.01 27.86 -31.90
CA GLY A 1173 -22.42 28.08 -32.22
C GLY A 1173 -23.34 27.37 -31.23
N LEU A 1174 -24.59 27.82 -31.19
CA LEU A 1174 -25.67 27.17 -30.42
C LEU A 1174 -25.85 25.72 -30.90
N PRO A 1175 -26.09 24.76 -29.99
CA PRO A 1175 -26.47 23.40 -30.37
C PRO A 1175 -27.77 23.41 -31.16
N ALA A 1176 -27.78 22.77 -32.34
CA ALA A 1176 -29.02 22.56 -33.09
C ALA A 1176 -29.93 21.55 -32.38
N THR A 1177 -31.25 21.75 -32.48
CA THR A 1177 -32.29 21.07 -31.70
C THR A 1177 -33.38 20.43 -32.56
N PRO A 1178 -34.20 19.52 -32.01
CA PRO A 1178 -35.38 18.98 -32.70
C PRO A 1178 -36.52 19.99 -32.91
N TYR A 1179 -36.30 21.27 -32.59
CA TYR A 1179 -37.23 22.38 -32.78
C TYR A 1179 -36.79 23.37 -33.86
N ASP A 1180 -35.68 23.10 -34.56
CA ASP A 1180 -35.12 23.96 -35.61
C ASP A 1180 -35.62 23.59 -37.04
N GLU A 1181 -36.79 22.93 -37.14
CA GLU A 1181 -37.46 22.53 -38.40
C GLU A 1181 -38.57 23.52 -38.84
#